data_AF-A0A844YM82-F1
#
_entry.id   AF-A0A844YM82-F1
#
_cell.length_a   1.000
_cell.length_b   1.000
_cell.length_c   1.000
_cell.angle_alpha   90.00
_cell.angle_beta   90.00
_cell.angle_gamma   90.00
#
_symmetry.space_group_name_H-M   'P 1'
#
loop_
_entity.id
_entity.type
_entity.pdbx_description
1 polymer ?
#
loop_
_entity_poly.entity_id
_entity_poly.type
_entity_poly.pdbx_seq_one_letter_code
_entity_poly.pdbx_strand_id
1 'polypeptide(L)'
;FLTRPVFVPEEALSDPKFLVAIEKEAEGKPAVGLVGGLFASKLKAQLGEVTVLGEPASTADEWSDVQRFVTARASIRRFQTAWNNVVAGGIGDRLEGQELGVAQLARRQFDHIDAANTLIASRREIHAAVDATFVSSPALRDGDQQAIRGLLEAVDAHLLRYRLADAEGLRTSLLSELEPCEYEISAELRALAATRLGSPEVSIDALAEAWNSFITRLREVKGKHDAFAKIAEVTDLIEMSGAPKWARRLRSNPVNGVEDELLPGDWENRWRLRRLEGWLDTNDKHHRLRELGTDRSEKEVLLKRAYERSIELRTWLELSKKASDGVKAALAAYADAVRRIGRGTGKRAGRYRRQAREASDRAKGALPCWIMPHYRVSESLPADLGLFDLVIVDEASQSTVAALPALLRAKTILIVGDDKQVSPDLVGRDQTRADELAVRHLSGQVPDYRASLREEQSLYDLGKVVFAGGAIMLTEHFRCVAPIIEFSKAQFYNHRLNPLRLPTASERLDPPLIDVRIEDGYRQGDINPPEAAYIVEEIERIASDPKMATRTIGVTTLLGQKQAAHIYGLIEQKLGPEVIEQHHLRVGDPTAFQGDERDIMFISLVAQAGGSALSGVRFEQRFNVALSRACDRTYLVRSVDVEALGHADQLRRALLDHFRMPFPSDGQEAKDRREKCESDFEREMYDLLVERGYRVDTQVKVGDFRIDLVVEGENDRRVAIECDGDRYHGPDRWASDMNRQRILERAGWTVWRCFASRFVRDQRQVMEELVGFLSERGIQPVGGSDEWTSRHVELRAWRSSDSTEDDAQDEVDLPTEPVENCEGQADHSSEELATVVPSDDEEQDSARVTEAQVQEQILQLMSDGQV
;
A
#
# COMPACT_ATOMS: atom_id res chain seq x y z
N PHE A 1 -92.66 -20.52 -90.23
CA PHE A 1 -93.89 -20.01 -90.88
C PHE A 1 -93.86 -18.51 -91.14
N LEU A 2 -93.17 -17.69 -90.33
CA LEU A 2 -93.02 -16.25 -90.62
C LEU A 2 -92.14 -15.95 -91.86
N THR A 3 -91.15 -16.79 -92.15
CA THR A 3 -90.23 -16.64 -93.30
C THR A 3 -90.59 -17.50 -94.51
N ARG A 4 -91.34 -18.59 -94.29
CA ARG A 4 -91.92 -19.46 -95.32
C ARG A 4 -93.39 -19.66 -94.96
N PRO A 5 -94.30 -18.80 -95.45
CA PRO A 5 -95.72 -18.93 -95.18
C PRO A 5 -96.25 -20.18 -95.87
N VAL A 6 -96.99 -20.97 -95.11
CA VAL A 6 -97.63 -22.18 -95.57
C VAL A 6 -99.13 -21.94 -95.56
N PHE A 7 -99.79 -22.19 -96.69
CA PHE A 7 -101.23 -22.22 -96.77
C PHE A 7 -101.72 -23.65 -96.97
N VAL A 8 -102.66 -24.05 -96.13
CA VAL A 8 -103.34 -25.34 -96.21
C VAL A 8 -104.85 -25.07 -96.10
N PRO A 9 -105.69 -25.59 -97.01
CA PRO A 9 -107.13 -25.41 -96.95
C PRO A 9 -107.69 -25.93 -95.61
N GLU A 10 -108.49 -25.11 -94.91
CA GLU A 10 -108.98 -25.47 -93.57
C GLU A 10 -109.81 -26.75 -93.54
N GLU A 11 -110.65 -26.95 -94.57
CA GLU A 11 -111.47 -28.15 -94.68
C GLU A 11 -110.61 -29.42 -94.81
N ALA A 12 -109.45 -29.31 -95.46
CA ALA A 12 -108.54 -30.42 -95.67
C ALA A 12 -107.78 -30.83 -94.40
N LEU A 13 -107.60 -29.91 -93.43
CA LEU A 13 -106.94 -30.21 -92.15
C LEU A 13 -107.72 -31.21 -91.28
N SER A 14 -109.00 -31.41 -91.57
CA SER A 14 -109.84 -32.41 -90.91
C SER A 14 -109.88 -33.77 -91.60
N ASP A 15 -109.34 -33.86 -92.83
CA ASP A 15 -109.32 -35.10 -93.62
C ASP A 15 -108.10 -35.96 -93.25
N PRO A 16 -108.28 -37.14 -92.63
CA PRO A 16 -107.16 -38.00 -92.25
C PRO A 16 -106.34 -38.46 -93.45
N LYS A 17 -106.96 -38.62 -94.62
CA LYS A 17 -106.26 -39.06 -95.83
C LYS A 17 -105.36 -37.97 -96.37
N PHE A 18 -105.78 -36.71 -96.23
CA PHE A 18 -104.98 -35.55 -96.61
C PHE A 18 -103.77 -35.36 -95.69
N LEU A 19 -103.93 -35.55 -94.39
CA LEU A 19 -102.81 -35.49 -93.43
C LEU A 19 -101.75 -36.57 -93.70
N VAL A 20 -102.19 -37.80 -93.97
CA VAL A 20 -101.30 -38.90 -94.36
C VAL A 20 -100.64 -38.64 -95.73
N ALA A 21 -101.35 -37.97 -96.63
CA ALA A 21 -100.78 -37.60 -97.93
C ALA A 21 -99.68 -36.53 -97.79
N ILE A 22 -99.87 -35.52 -96.95
CA ILE A 22 -98.82 -34.52 -96.63
C ILE A 22 -97.58 -35.22 -96.07
N GLU A 23 -97.76 -36.18 -95.16
CA GLU A 23 -96.64 -36.95 -94.59
C GLU A 23 -95.90 -37.77 -95.65
N LYS A 24 -96.61 -38.40 -96.58
CA LYS A 24 -95.98 -39.13 -97.69
C LYS A 24 -95.20 -38.21 -98.64
N GLU A 25 -95.77 -37.07 -99.02
CA GLU A 25 -95.06 -36.09 -99.85
C GLU A 25 -93.85 -35.50 -99.13
N ALA A 26 -93.93 -35.29 -97.81
CA ALA A 26 -92.80 -34.84 -96.98
C ALA A 26 -91.67 -35.88 -96.93
N GLU A 27 -91.98 -37.17 -97.03
CA GLU A 27 -91.01 -38.27 -97.16
C GLU A 27 -90.47 -38.45 -98.60
N GLY A 28 -90.90 -37.62 -99.56
CA GLY A 28 -90.53 -37.73 -100.98
C GLY A 28 -91.16 -38.91 -101.70
N LYS A 29 -92.22 -39.50 -101.13
CA LYS A 29 -92.99 -40.60 -101.73
C LYS A 29 -94.25 -40.01 -102.38
N PRO A 30 -94.54 -40.33 -103.66
CA PRO A 30 -95.71 -39.77 -104.33
C PRO A 30 -97.00 -40.15 -103.58
N ALA A 31 -97.80 -39.16 -103.19
CA ALA A 31 -99.04 -39.39 -102.46
C ALA A 31 -100.12 -40.10 -103.29
N VAL A 32 -99.97 -40.16 -104.62
CA VAL A 32 -100.90 -40.82 -105.55
C VAL A 32 -100.15 -41.86 -106.42
N GLY A 33 -100.41 -43.15 -106.18
CA GLY A 33 -99.76 -44.28 -106.88
C GLY A 33 -100.38 -44.68 -108.23
N LEU A 34 -99.63 -45.42 -109.06
CA LEU A 34 -99.89 -45.70 -110.49
C LEU A 34 -101.07 -46.66 -110.80
N VAL A 35 -101.83 -47.15 -109.82
CA VAL A 35 -103.03 -47.97 -110.03
C VAL A 35 -104.24 -47.23 -109.43
N GLY A 36 -105.00 -46.59 -110.30
CA GLY A 36 -106.05 -45.63 -109.94
C GLY A 36 -107.36 -46.24 -109.43
N GLY A 37 -108.08 -45.46 -108.63
CA GLY A 37 -109.49 -45.64 -108.29
C GLY A 37 -110.16 -44.27 -108.01
N LEU A 38 -111.45 -44.15 -108.32
CA LEU A 38 -112.31 -42.95 -108.45
C LEU A 38 -112.15 -41.76 -107.44
N PHE A 39 -111.39 -41.89 -106.35
CA PHE A 39 -111.21 -40.84 -105.32
C PHE A 39 -109.87 -40.09 -105.38
N ALA A 40 -108.96 -40.49 -106.27
CA ALA A 40 -107.67 -39.80 -106.44
C ALA A 40 -107.83 -38.33 -106.87
N SER A 41 -108.96 -37.94 -107.48
CA SER A 41 -109.17 -36.57 -107.96
C SER A 41 -109.34 -35.54 -106.84
N LYS A 42 -110.10 -35.85 -105.78
CA LYS A 42 -110.35 -34.90 -104.66
C LYS A 42 -109.10 -34.65 -103.83
N LEU A 43 -108.37 -35.72 -103.47
CA LEU A 43 -107.10 -35.60 -102.72
C LEU A 43 -106.04 -34.84 -103.54
N LYS A 44 -105.96 -35.10 -104.84
CA LYS A 44 -105.05 -34.39 -105.74
C LYS A 44 -105.41 -32.90 -105.88
N ALA A 45 -106.70 -32.56 -105.89
CA ALA A 45 -107.16 -31.17 -105.86
C ALA A 45 -106.77 -30.48 -104.54
N GLN A 46 -107.00 -31.12 -103.39
CA GLN A 46 -106.64 -30.56 -102.09
C GLN A 46 -105.12 -30.40 -101.91
N LEU A 47 -104.32 -31.36 -102.37
CA LEU A 47 -102.85 -31.22 -102.35
C LEU A 47 -102.37 -30.11 -103.30
N GLY A 48 -103.05 -29.93 -104.44
CA GLY A 48 -102.73 -28.85 -105.38
C GLY A 48 -103.00 -27.44 -104.84
N GLU A 49 -103.87 -27.30 -103.84
CA GLU A 49 -104.13 -26.02 -103.16
C GLU A 49 -103.13 -25.71 -102.03
N VAL A 50 -102.31 -26.68 -101.62
CA VAL A 50 -101.28 -26.45 -100.61
C VAL A 50 -100.16 -25.65 -101.24
N THR A 51 -99.91 -24.48 -100.67
CA THR A 51 -98.83 -23.61 -101.13
C THR A 51 -97.82 -23.34 -100.02
N VAL A 52 -96.55 -23.27 -100.43
CA VAL A 52 -95.45 -22.75 -99.62
C VAL A 52 -94.91 -21.54 -100.38
N LEU A 53 -94.81 -20.39 -99.71
CA LEU A 53 -94.44 -19.12 -100.36
C LEU A 53 -95.40 -18.70 -101.50
N GLY A 54 -96.66 -19.16 -101.46
CA GLY A 54 -97.67 -18.85 -102.47
C GLY A 54 -97.59 -19.71 -103.74
N GLU A 55 -96.58 -20.58 -103.85
CA GLU A 55 -96.49 -21.56 -104.95
C GLU A 55 -96.86 -22.97 -104.48
N PRO A 56 -97.41 -23.83 -105.38
CA PRO A 56 -97.77 -25.20 -105.03
C PRO A 56 -96.57 -25.96 -104.47
N ALA A 57 -96.75 -26.62 -103.33
CA ALA A 57 -95.69 -27.39 -102.70
C ALA A 57 -95.25 -28.53 -103.63
N SER A 58 -93.95 -28.57 -103.94
CA SER A 58 -93.41 -29.45 -105.00
C SER A 58 -92.24 -30.31 -104.54
N THR A 59 -91.50 -29.85 -103.53
CA THR A 59 -90.35 -30.58 -102.98
C THR A 59 -90.68 -31.24 -101.65
N ALA A 60 -89.99 -32.35 -101.34
CA ALA A 60 -90.15 -33.04 -100.05
C ALA A 60 -89.89 -32.10 -98.85
N ASP A 61 -88.93 -31.18 -98.99
CA ASP A 61 -88.64 -30.17 -97.96
C ASP A 61 -89.82 -29.19 -97.75
N GLU A 62 -90.47 -28.74 -98.82
CA GLU A 62 -91.67 -27.89 -98.73
C GLU A 62 -92.83 -28.63 -98.07
N TRP A 63 -93.02 -29.91 -98.40
CA TRP A 63 -94.05 -30.74 -97.75
C TRP A 63 -93.73 -31.05 -96.29
N SER A 64 -92.45 -31.19 -95.91
CA SER A 64 -92.02 -31.27 -94.51
C SER A 64 -92.35 -29.97 -93.76
N ASP A 65 -92.16 -28.81 -94.38
CA ASP A 65 -92.57 -27.53 -93.80
C ASP A 65 -94.10 -27.44 -93.62
N VAL A 66 -94.88 -27.97 -94.57
CA VAL A 66 -96.34 -28.10 -94.46
C VAL A 66 -96.72 -29.03 -93.30
N GLN A 67 -96.08 -30.19 -93.17
CA GLN A 67 -96.34 -31.14 -92.09
C GLN A 67 -96.06 -30.53 -90.71
N ARG A 68 -94.95 -29.81 -90.57
CA ARG A 68 -94.61 -29.07 -89.34
C ARG A 68 -95.65 -28.00 -89.03
N PHE A 69 -96.14 -27.28 -90.04
CA PHE A 69 -97.18 -26.25 -89.87
C PHE A 69 -98.47 -26.85 -89.30
N VAL A 70 -98.93 -27.94 -89.90
CA VAL A 70 -100.16 -28.63 -89.47
C VAL A 70 -100.01 -29.17 -88.05
N THR A 71 -98.87 -29.80 -87.75
CA THR A 71 -98.57 -30.35 -86.42
C THR A 71 -98.52 -29.25 -85.35
N ALA A 72 -97.87 -28.13 -85.64
CA ALA A 72 -97.79 -26.98 -84.73
C ALA A 72 -99.19 -26.40 -84.43
N ARG A 73 -100.05 -26.27 -85.46
CA ARG A 73 -101.42 -25.77 -85.30
C ARG A 73 -102.27 -26.71 -84.43
N ALA A 74 -102.11 -28.02 -84.57
CA ALA A 74 -102.78 -29.01 -83.71
C ALA A 74 -102.31 -28.91 -82.25
N SER A 75 -101.01 -28.76 -82.01
CA SER A 75 -100.45 -28.60 -80.66
C SER A 75 -100.92 -27.32 -79.97
N ILE A 76 -100.99 -26.19 -80.68
CA ILE A 76 -101.49 -24.92 -80.14
C ILE A 76 -102.96 -25.05 -79.75
N ARG A 77 -103.81 -25.68 -80.56
CA ARG A 77 -105.22 -25.90 -80.20
C ARG A 77 -105.37 -26.74 -78.93
N ARG A 78 -104.56 -27.79 -78.75
CA ARG A 78 -104.55 -28.59 -77.52
C ARG A 78 -104.10 -27.77 -76.31
N PHE A 79 -103.01 -27.01 -76.45
CA PHE A 79 -102.49 -26.16 -75.37
C PHE A 79 -103.50 -25.07 -75.00
N GLN A 80 -104.07 -24.37 -75.97
CA GLN A 80 -105.08 -23.32 -75.76
C GLN A 80 -106.29 -23.88 -75.00
N THR A 81 -106.73 -25.09 -75.34
CA THR A 81 -107.83 -25.77 -74.63
C THR A 81 -107.44 -26.10 -73.19
N ALA A 82 -106.24 -26.63 -72.96
CA ALA A 82 -105.74 -26.95 -71.62
C ALA A 82 -105.55 -25.69 -70.76
N TRP A 83 -104.91 -24.65 -71.29
CA TRP A 83 -104.69 -23.37 -70.61
C TRP A 83 -106.00 -22.69 -70.26
N ASN A 84 -106.95 -22.62 -71.20
CA ASN A 84 -108.25 -22.00 -70.94
C ASN A 84 -109.08 -22.77 -69.91
N ASN A 85 -108.83 -24.08 -69.75
CA ASN A 85 -109.41 -24.85 -68.65
C ASN A 85 -108.78 -24.47 -67.29
N VAL A 86 -107.48 -24.18 -67.24
CA VAL A 86 -106.80 -23.67 -66.03
C VAL A 86 -107.25 -22.24 -65.68
N VAL A 87 -107.43 -21.39 -66.69
CA VAL A 87 -107.96 -20.02 -66.50
C VAL A 87 -109.36 -20.03 -65.89
N ALA A 88 -110.19 -21.05 -66.17
CA ALA A 88 -111.48 -21.21 -65.50
C ALA A 88 -111.36 -21.41 -63.98
N GLY A 89 -110.18 -21.83 -63.49
CA GLY A 89 -109.82 -21.88 -62.07
C GLY A 89 -109.30 -20.56 -61.49
N GLY A 90 -109.30 -19.45 -62.26
CA GLY A 90 -108.94 -18.11 -61.78
C GLY A 90 -107.47 -17.72 -61.96
N ILE A 91 -106.69 -18.44 -62.76
CA ILE A 91 -105.25 -18.18 -62.96
C ILE A 91 -104.97 -17.84 -64.43
N GLY A 92 -104.51 -16.62 -64.68
CA GLY A 92 -104.13 -16.12 -66.01
C GLY A 92 -105.31 -15.62 -66.84
N ASP A 93 -105.01 -15.08 -68.01
CA ASP A 93 -106.00 -14.60 -68.97
C ASP A 93 -106.28 -15.66 -70.05
N ARG A 94 -107.52 -15.67 -70.52
CA ARG A 94 -107.97 -16.60 -71.57
C ARG A 94 -107.23 -16.34 -72.88
N LEU A 95 -106.78 -17.41 -73.53
CA LEU A 95 -106.14 -17.37 -74.83
C LEU A 95 -107.18 -17.53 -75.94
N GLU A 96 -107.42 -16.49 -76.74
CA GLU A 96 -108.39 -16.46 -77.85
C GLU A 96 -107.69 -16.30 -79.22
N GLY A 97 -108.23 -16.94 -80.28
CA GLY A 97 -107.68 -16.92 -81.66
C GLY A 97 -107.40 -18.31 -82.24
N GLN A 98 -107.31 -18.44 -83.58
CA GLN A 98 -107.09 -19.72 -84.30
C GLN A 98 -105.71 -19.85 -84.98
N GLU A 99 -104.84 -18.85 -84.80
CA GLU A 99 -103.54 -18.75 -85.45
C GLU A 99 -102.36 -18.97 -84.48
N LEU A 100 -101.13 -19.04 -85.03
CA LEU A 100 -99.89 -19.27 -84.28
C LEU A 100 -99.59 -18.21 -83.19
N GLY A 101 -100.20 -17.02 -83.26
CA GLY A 101 -100.01 -15.92 -82.30
C GLY A 101 -100.39 -16.26 -80.85
N VAL A 102 -101.26 -17.26 -80.65
CA VAL A 102 -101.67 -17.74 -79.31
C VAL A 102 -100.48 -18.23 -78.48
N ALA A 103 -99.45 -18.81 -79.11
CA ALA A 103 -98.28 -19.32 -78.40
C ALA A 103 -97.43 -18.21 -77.75
N GLN A 104 -97.37 -17.01 -78.36
CA GLN A 104 -96.62 -15.88 -77.79
C GLN A 104 -97.33 -15.28 -76.57
N LEU A 105 -98.66 -15.19 -76.62
CA LEU A 105 -99.49 -14.73 -75.48
C LEU A 105 -99.35 -15.69 -74.30
N ALA A 106 -99.42 -17.00 -74.55
CA ALA A 106 -99.19 -18.03 -73.54
C ALA A 106 -97.83 -17.88 -72.84
N ARG A 107 -96.78 -17.65 -73.63
CA ARG A 107 -95.42 -17.50 -73.09
C ARG A 107 -95.31 -16.32 -72.14
N ARG A 108 -95.85 -15.16 -72.51
CA ARG A 108 -95.82 -13.95 -71.66
C ARG A 108 -96.51 -14.15 -70.32
N GLN A 109 -97.67 -14.82 -70.30
CA GLN A 109 -98.38 -15.08 -69.05
C GLN A 109 -97.62 -16.06 -68.16
N PHE A 110 -97.02 -17.10 -68.75
CA PHE A 110 -96.19 -18.04 -68.01
C PHE A 110 -94.99 -17.34 -67.35
N ASP A 111 -94.26 -16.52 -68.12
CA ASP A 111 -93.09 -15.78 -67.61
C ASP A 111 -93.49 -14.83 -66.47
N HIS A 112 -94.68 -14.21 -66.52
CA HIS A 112 -95.19 -13.35 -65.44
C HIS A 112 -95.49 -14.13 -64.15
N ILE A 113 -96.12 -15.30 -64.26
CA ILE A 113 -96.41 -16.17 -63.10
C ILE A 113 -95.12 -16.66 -62.45
N ASP A 114 -94.11 -17.02 -63.25
CA ASP A 114 -92.81 -17.45 -62.76
C ASP A 114 -92.07 -16.34 -61.98
N ALA A 115 -92.10 -15.11 -62.50
CA ALA A 115 -91.56 -13.94 -61.80
C ALA A 115 -92.27 -13.68 -60.46
N ALA A 116 -93.61 -13.81 -60.42
CA ALA A 116 -94.38 -13.64 -59.18
C ALA A 116 -94.03 -14.72 -58.15
N ASN A 117 -93.88 -15.98 -58.57
CA ASN A 117 -93.46 -17.07 -57.68
C ASN A 117 -92.08 -16.83 -57.09
N THR A 118 -91.14 -16.33 -57.89
CA THR A 118 -89.79 -15.97 -57.42
C THR A 118 -89.86 -14.90 -56.34
N LEU A 119 -90.67 -13.86 -56.54
CA LEU A 119 -90.81 -12.76 -55.57
C LEU A 119 -91.45 -13.23 -54.25
N ILE A 120 -92.42 -14.14 -54.32
CA ILE A 120 -93.04 -14.76 -53.13
C ILE A 120 -92.02 -15.61 -52.37
N ALA A 121 -91.17 -16.36 -53.07
CA ALA A 121 -90.11 -17.16 -52.45
C ALA A 121 -89.10 -16.27 -51.71
N SER A 122 -88.56 -15.24 -52.36
CA SER A 122 -87.62 -14.30 -51.73
C SER A 122 -88.24 -13.58 -50.53
N ARG A 123 -89.52 -13.23 -50.60
CA ARG A 123 -90.23 -12.65 -49.45
C ARG A 123 -90.26 -13.60 -48.25
N ARG A 124 -90.57 -14.89 -48.46
CA ARG A 124 -90.60 -15.88 -47.38
C ARG A 124 -89.24 -16.03 -46.72
N GLU A 125 -88.16 -16.03 -47.50
CA GLU A 125 -86.80 -16.08 -46.99
C GLU A 125 -86.46 -14.87 -46.13
N ILE A 126 -86.80 -13.66 -46.60
CA ILE A 126 -86.56 -12.41 -45.84
C ILE A 126 -87.34 -12.43 -44.52
N HIS A 127 -88.62 -12.79 -44.55
CA HIS A 127 -89.42 -12.90 -43.32
C HIS A 127 -88.82 -13.90 -42.33
N ALA A 128 -88.42 -15.08 -42.80
CA ALA A 128 -87.80 -16.09 -41.94
C ALA A 128 -86.48 -15.59 -41.32
N ALA A 129 -85.65 -14.86 -42.08
CA ALA A 129 -84.41 -14.30 -41.59
C ALA A 129 -84.65 -13.20 -40.53
N VAL A 130 -85.65 -12.34 -40.76
CA VAL A 130 -86.05 -11.30 -39.79
C VAL A 130 -86.54 -11.91 -38.49
N ASP A 131 -87.45 -12.89 -38.56
CA ASP A 131 -88.01 -13.55 -37.39
C ASP A 131 -86.94 -14.33 -36.60
N ALA A 132 -85.92 -14.87 -37.28
CA ALA A 132 -84.79 -15.53 -36.63
C ALA A 132 -83.82 -14.56 -35.93
N THR A 133 -83.72 -13.32 -36.42
CA THR A 133 -82.71 -12.35 -35.96
C THR A 133 -83.26 -11.41 -34.88
N PHE A 134 -84.55 -11.05 -34.96
CA PHE A 134 -85.18 -10.07 -34.07
C PHE A 134 -86.17 -10.74 -33.11
N VAL A 135 -86.01 -10.50 -31.80
CA VAL A 135 -86.84 -11.10 -30.73
C VAL A 135 -88.31 -10.67 -30.81
N SER A 136 -88.57 -9.45 -31.27
CA SER A 136 -89.91 -8.92 -31.54
C SER A 136 -89.90 -8.20 -32.87
N SER A 137 -90.42 -8.84 -33.92
CA SER A 137 -90.54 -8.24 -35.25
C SER A 137 -91.92 -7.59 -35.42
N PRO A 138 -92.02 -6.33 -35.89
CA PRO A 138 -93.28 -5.80 -36.36
C PRO A 138 -93.74 -6.61 -37.58
N ALA A 139 -95.02 -7.00 -37.62
CA ALA A 139 -95.56 -7.74 -38.75
C ALA A 139 -95.36 -6.92 -40.04
N LEU A 140 -94.43 -7.36 -40.92
CA LEU A 140 -94.18 -6.71 -42.21
C LEU A 140 -95.42 -6.92 -43.09
N ARG A 141 -96.31 -5.92 -43.09
CA ARG A 141 -97.50 -5.86 -43.95
C ARG A 141 -97.12 -5.41 -45.35
N ASP A 142 -97.92 -5.81 -46.33
CA ASP A 142 -97.73 -5.42 -47.73
C ASP A 142 -97.71 -3.89 -47.87
N GLY A 143 -96.63 -3.36 -48.42
CA GLY A 143 -96.47 -1.93 -48.73
C GLY A 143 -95.98 -1.03 -47.59
N ASP A 144 -95.66 -1.56 -46.40
CA ASP A 144 -95.18 -0.76 -45.27
C ASP A 144 -93.68 -0.42 -45.39
N GLN A 145 -93.38 0.65 -46.14
CA GLN A 145 -92.00 1.13 -46.33
C GLN A 145 -91.33 1.62 -45.04
N GLN A 146 -92.10 2.05 -44.05
CA GLN A 146 -91.55 2.60 -42.80
C GLN A 146 -91.02 1.47 -41.91
N ALA A 147 -91.73 0.35 -41.83
CA ALA A 147 -91.27 -0.85 -41.13
C ALA A 147 -89.95 -1.38 -41.72
N ILE A 148 -89.82 -1.40 -43.06
CA ILE A 148 -88.59 -1.84 -43.75
C ILE A 148 -87.41 -0.90 -43.43
N ARG A 149 -87.61 0.42 -43.45
CA ARG A 149 -86.55 1.38 -43.13
C ARG A 149 -86.08 1.24 -41.69
N GLY A 150 -86.99 1.11 -40.73
CA GLY A 150 -86.64 0.87 -39.32
C GLY A 150 -85.85 -0.42 -39.12
N LEU A 151 -86.15 -1.46 -39.90
CA LEU A 151 -85.38 -2.71 -39.86
C LEU A 151 -83.95 -2.55 -40.40
N LEU A 152 -83.78 -1.81 -41.51
CA LEU A 152 -82.45 -1.49 -42.04
C LEU A 152 -81.61 -0.69 -41.05
N GLU A 153 -82.18 0.35 -40.43
CA GLU A 153 -81.50 1.15 -39.40
C GLU A 153 -81.09 0.29 -38.20
N ALA A 154 -81.93 -0.66 -37.78
CA ALA A 154 -81.60 -1.59 -36.71
C ALA A 154 -80.45 -2.54 -37.11
N VAL A 155 -80.48 -3.10 -38.34
CA VAL A 155 -79.38 -3.94 -38.86
C VAL A 155 -78.07 -3.13 -38.91
N ASP A 156 -78.09 -1.91 -39.43
CA ASP A 156 -76.92 -1.04 -39.50
C ASP A 156 -76.37 -0.71 -38.11
N ALA A 157 -77.24 -0.42 -37.15
CA ALA A 157 -76.84 -0.19 -35.76
C ALA A 157 -76.20 -1.44 -35.12
N HIS A 158 -76.75 -2.63 -35.37
CA HIS A 158 -76.17 -3.88 -34.89
C HIS A 158 -74.82 -4.17 -35.56
N LEU A 159 -74.69 -3.98 -36.88
CA LEU A 159 -73.43 -4.13 -37.60
C LEU A 159 -72.37 -3.15 -37.09
N LEU A 160 -72.75 -1.90 -36.83
CA LEU A 160 -71.86 -0.90 -36.24
C LEU A 160 -71.40 -1.31 -34.85
N ARG A 161 -72.31 -1.80 -34.00
CA ARG A 161 -71.98 -2.31 -32.67
C ARG A 161 -71.01 -3.49 -32.74
N TYR A 162 -71.21 -4.43 -33.66
CA TYR A 162 -70.28 -5.55 -33.86
C TYR A 162 -68.90 -5.08 -34.31
N ARG A 163 -68.83 -4.12 -35.24
CA ARG A 163 -67.55 -3.53 -35.69
C ARG A 163 -66.82 -2.82 -34.55
N LEU A 164 -67.54 -2.09 -33.70
CA LEU A 164 -66.95 -1.41 -32.55
C LEU A 164 -66.41 -2.43 -31.53
N ALA A 165 -67.17 -3.49 -31.24
CA ALA A 165 -66.72 -4.55 -30.34
C ALA A 165 -65.48 -5.29 -30.86
N ASP A 166 -65.41 -5.54 -32.17
CA ASP A 166 -64.23 -6.13 -32.82
C ASP A 166 -63.00 -5.21 -32.73
N ALA A 167 -63.18 -3.92 -33.01
CA ALA A 167 -62.13 -2.92 -32.87
C ALA A 167 -61.64 -2.76 -31.41
N GLU A 168 -62.54 -2.78 -30.43
CA GLU A 168 -62.19 -2.81 -29.01
C GLU A 168 -61.41 -4.07 -28.65
N GLY A 169 -61.84 -5.24 -29.14
CA GLY A 169 -61.12 -6.51 -28.95
C GLY A 169 -59.69 -6.48 -29.50
N LEU A 170 -59.49 -5.91 -30.68
CA LEU A 170 -58.16 -5.72 -31.28
C LEU A 170 -57.29 -4.78 -30.43
N ARG A 171 -57.84 -3.66 -29.96
CA ARG A 171 -57.12 -2.70 -29.09
C ARG A 171 -56.73 -3.34 -27.76
N THR A 172 -57.62 -4.11 -27.14
CA THR A 172 -57.31 -4.83 -25.89
C THR A 172 -56.24 -5.89 -26.09
N SER A 173 -56.29 -6.62 -27.21
CA SER A 173 -55.27 -7.62 -27.55
C SER A 173 -53.89 -6.98 -27.72
N LEU A 174 -53.81 -5.86 -28.44
CA LEU A 174 -52.58 -5.09 -28.61
C LEU A 174 -52.03 -4.59 -27.27
N LEU A 175 -52.88 -4.08 -26.37
CA LEU A 175 -52.44 -3.63 -25.05
C LEU A 175 -51.91 -4.78 -24.19
N SER A 176 -52.53 -5.97 -24.27
CA SER A 176 -52.10 -7.17 -23.55
C SER A 176 -50.75 -7.69 -24.07
N GLU A 177 -50.54 -7.71 -25.39
CA GLU A 177 -49.25 -8.10 -25.97
C GLU A 177 -48.12 -7.13 -25.59
N LEU A 178 -48.44 -5.84 -25.38
CA LEU A 178 -47.47 -4.83 -24.99
C LEU A 178 -47.24 -4.75 -23.47
N GLU A 179 -48.13 -5.28 -22.64
CA GLU A 179 -48.03 -5.24 -21.17
C GLU A 179 -46.68 -5.73 -20.61
N PRO A 180 -46.11 -6.88 -21.02
CA PRO A 180 -44.84 -7.38 -20.48
C PRO A 180 -43.59 -6.58 -20.93
N CYS A 181 -43.73 -5.63 -21.86
CA CYS A 181 -42.61 -4.90 -22.44
C CYS A 181 -42.38 -3.56 -21.73
N GLU A 182 -41.29 -3.42 -20.98
CA GLU A 182 -41.00 -2.20 -20.18
C GLU A 182 -40.11 -1.17 -20.90
N TYR A 183 -39.76 -1.40 -22.16
CA TYR A 183 -38.87 -0.52 -22.91
C TYR A 183 -39.59 0.74 -23.46
N GLU A 184 -38.82 1.79 -23.75
CA GLU A 184 -39.32 3.10 -24.21
C GLU A 184 -40.26 2.99 -25.43
N ILE A 185 -39.87 2.23 -26.47
CA ILE A 185 -40.69 2.04 -27.68
C ILE A 185 -42.02 1.34 -27.36
N SER A 186 -42.00 0.34 -26.48
CA SER A 186 -43.22 -0.36 -26.05
C SER A 186 -44.10 0.51 -25.16
N ALA A 187 -43.53 1.37 -24.32
CA ALA A 187 -44.27 2.31 -23.49
C ALA A 187 -44.97 3.38 -24.35
N GLU A 188 -44.27 3.94 -25.34
CA GLU A 188 -44.84 4.89 -26.31
C GLU A 188 -45.96 4.25 -27.14
N LEU A 189 -45.76 3.02 -27.63
CA LEU A 189 -46.78 2.30 -28.40
C LEU A 189 -48.01 1.95 -27.55
N ARG A 190 -47.81 1.56 -26.29
CA ARG A 190 -48.90 1.34 -25.33
C ARG A 190 -49.66 2.63 -25.07
N ALA A 191 -48.97 3.75 -24.90
CA ALA A 191 -49.62 5.06 -24.73
C ALA A 191 -50.46 5.44 -25.95
N LEU A 192 -49.95 5.20 -27.17
CA LEU A 192 -50.70 5.42 -28.42
C LEU A 192 -51.95 4.54 -28.48
N ALA A 193 -51.82 3.23 -28.20
CA ALA A 193 -52.94 2.30 -28.19
C ALA A 193 -53.97 2.63 -27.10
N ALA A 194 -53.54 3.12 -25.94
CA ALA A 194 -54.41 3.47 -24.83
C ALA A 194 -55.15 4.80 -25.03
N THR A 195 -54.53 5.81 -25.64
CA THR A 195 -55.06 7.19 -25.62
C THR A 195 -55.47 7.74 -26.99
N ARG A 196 -54.82 7.29 -28.08
CA ARG A 196 -55.02 7.86 -29.42
C ARG A 196 -55.82 6.96 -30.35
N LEU A 197 -55.66 5.64 -30.23
CA LEU A 197 -56.37 4.67 -31.07
C LEU A 197 -57.88 4.69 -30.78
N GLY A 198 -58.68 5.12 -31.75
CA GLY A 198 -60.13 5.27 -31.63
C GLY A 198 -60.60 6.63 -31.11
N SER A 199 -59.69 7.58 -30.87
CA SER A 199 -60.07 8.94 -30.50
C SER A 199 -60.61 9.71 -31.72
N PRO A 200 -61.77 10.39 -31.62
CA PRO A 200 -62.31 11.21 -32.71
C PRO A 200 -61.47 12.47 -32.98
N GLU A 201 -60.55 12.84 -32.08
CA GLU A 201 -59.67 14.00 -32.21
C GLU A 201 -58.41 13.71 -33.04
N VAL A 202 -58.14 12.43 -33.36
CA VAL A 202 -56.93 11.99 -34.08
C VAL A 202 -57.31 11.59 -35.50
N SER A 203 -56.65 12.18 -36.50
CA SER A 203 -56.85 11.79 -37.90
C SER A 203 -56.25 10.42 -38.20
N ILE A 204 -56.83 9.72 -39.17
CA ILE A 204 -56.34 8.41 -39.63
C ILE A 204 -54.89 8.52 -40.13
N ASP A 205 -54.56 9.61 -40.84
CA ASP A 205 -53.22 9.85 -41.37
C ASP A 205 -52.19 10.04 -40.27
N ALA A 206 -52.51 10.81 -39.22
CA ALA A 206 -51.60 11.02 -38.09
C ALA A 206 -51.35 9.72 -37.30
N LEU A 207 -52.37 8.87 -37.16
CA LEU A 207 -52.23 7.56 -36.54
C LEU A 207 -51.36 6.61 -37.39
N ALA A 208 -51.57 6.60 -38.72
CA ALA A 208 -50.80 5.78 -39.65
C ALA A 208 -49.32 6.19 -39.69
N GLU A 209 -49.03 7.49 -39.67
CA GLU A 209 -47.67 8.02 -39.59
C GLU A 209 -46.97 7.59 -38.30
N ALA A 210 -47.62 7.77 -37.15
CA ALA A 210 -47.08 7.35 -35.86
C ALA A 210 -46.83 5.84 -35.82
N TRP A 211 -47.79 5.02 -36.28
CA TRP A 211 -47.66 3.57 -36.35
C TRP A 211 -46.49 3.14 -37.24
N ASN A 212 -46.35 3.73 -38.42
CA ASN A 212 -45.25 3.43 -39.34
C ASN A 212 -43.89 3.82 -38.76
N SER A 213 -43.81 4.94 -38.04
CA SER A 213 -42.60 5.35 -37.31
C SER A 213 -42.19 4.31 -36.26
N PHE A 214 -43.14 3.81 -35.46
CA PHE A 214 -42.89 2.74 -34.47
C PHE A 214 -42.41 1.45 -35.12
N ILE A 215 -43.11 0.99 -36.15
CA ILE A 215 -42.74 -0.25 -36.86
C ILE A 215 -41.36 -0.12 -37.50
N THR A 216 -41.01 1.05 -38.02
CA THR A 216 -39.68 1.31 -38.60
C THR A 216 -38.59 1.22 -37.53
N ARG A 217 -38.76 1.92 -36.39
CA ARG A 217 -37.83 1.82 -35.24
C ARG A 217 -37.69 0.39 -34.74
N LEU A 218 -38.79 -0.35 -34.62
CA LEU A 218 -38.75 -1.77 -34.20
C LEU A 218 -38.00 -2.66 -35.19
N ARG A 219 -38.17 -2.45 -36.50
CA ARG A 219 -37.40 -3.17 -37.53
C ARG A 219 -35.92 -2.83 -37.46
N GLU A 220 -35.55 -1.57 -37.24
CA GLU A 220 -34.16 -1.15 -37.08
C GLU A 220 -33.51 -1.81 -35.87
N VAL A 221 -34.18 -1.83 -34.72
CA VAL A 221 -33.70 -2.51 -33.50
C VAL A 221 -33.58 -4.01 -33.73
N LYS A 222 -34.60 -4.65 -34.33
CA LYS A 222 -34.58 -6.07 -34.68
C LYS A 222 -33.44 -6.41 -35.64
N GLY A 223 -33.14 -5.53 -36.61
CA GLY A 223 -32.02 -5.70 -37.54
C GLY A 223 -30.64 -5.65 -36.86
N LYS A 224 -30.54 -5.11 -35.65
CA LYS A 224 -29.30 -5.07 -34.85
C LYS A 224 -29.17 -6.24 -33.87
N HIS A 225 -30.10 -7.21 -33.89
CA HIS A 225 -30.12 -8.33 -32.95
C HIS A 225 -28.79 -9.10 -32.91
N ASP A 226 -28.26 -9.50 -34.06
CA ASP A 226 -27.03 -10.28 -34.15
C ASP A 226 -25.81 -9.51 -33.58
N ALA A 227 -25.78 -8.18 -33.79
CA ALA A 227 -24.73 -7.33 -33.22
C ALA A 227 -24.81 -7.27 -31.70
N PHE A 228 -26.01 -7.10 -31.12
CA PHE A 228 -26.21 -7.12 -29.67
C PHE A 228 -25.91 -8.49 -29.06
N ALA A 229 -26.30 -9.58 -29.74
CA ALA A 229 -25.97 -10.94 -29.33
C ALA A 229 -24.45 -11.15 -29.30
N LYS A 230 -23.73 -10.63 -30.29
CA LYS A 230 -22.26 -10.72 -30.33
C LYS A 230 -21.61 -9.92 -29.20
N ILE A 231 -22.10 -8.71 -28.93
CA ILE A 231 -21.63 -7.90 -27.79
C ILE A 231 -21.83 -8.66 -26.48
N ALA A 232 -23.01 -9.26 -26.26
CA ALA A 232 -23.28 -10.06 -25.07
C ALA A 232 -22.30 -11.24 -24.94
N GLU A 233 -22.17 -12.06 -25.98
CA GLU A 233 -21.25 -13.22 -26.01
C GLU A 233 -19.80 -12.82 -25.68
N VAL A 234 -19.27 -11.79 -26.35
CA VAL A 234 -17.88 -11.36 -26.15
C VAL A 234 -17.68 -10.77 -24.75
N THR A 235 -18.62 -9.96 -24.27
CA THR A 235 -18.51 -9.35 -22.94
C THR A 235 -18.65 -10.38 -21.81
N ASP A 236 -19.42 -11.44 -22.00
CA ASP A 236 -19.48 -12.56 -21.06
C ASP A 236 -18.14 -13.31 -20.98
N LEU A 237 -17.47 -13.55 -22.10
CA LEU A 237 -16.12 -14.14 -22.12
C LEU A 237 -15.08 -13.25 -21.41
N ILE A 238 -15.15 -11.93 -21.61
CA ILE A 238 -14.29 -10.95 -20.94
C ILE A 238 -14.55 -10.94 -19.42
N GLU A 239 -15.81 -11.00 -19.01
CA GLU A 239 -16.21 -11.06 -17.60
C GLU A 239 -15.72 -12.35 -16.93
N MET A 240 -15.92 -13.51 -17.57
CA MET A 240 -15.41 -14.81 -17.12
C MET A 240 -13.88 -14.85 -17.03
N SER A 241 -13.19 -14.05 -17.83
CA SER A 241 -11.73 -13.92 -17.80
C SER A 241 -11.22 -13.03 -16.65
N GLY A 242 -12.11 -12.45 -15.83
CA GLY A 242 -11.76 -11.63 -14.67
C GLY A 242 -11.82 -10.11 -14.91
N ALA A 243 -12.47 -9.65 -15.99
CA ALA A 243 -12.60 -8.22 -16.32
C ALA A 243 -14.05 -7.69 -16.32
N PRO A 244 -14.83 -7.85 -15.23
CA PRO A 244 -16.26 -7.49 -15.19
C PRO A 244 -16.53 -6.00 -15.43
N LYS A 245 -15.61 -5.13 -14.98
CA LYS A 245 -15.72 -3.68 -15.21
C LYS A 245 -15.57 -3.32 -16.69
N TRP A 246 -14.68 -4.01 -17.41
CA TRP A 246 -14.45 -3.78 -18.84
C TRP A 246 -15.63 -4.29 -19.66
N ALA A 247 -16.08 -5.52 -19.38
CA ALA A 247 -17.27 -6.12 -19.98
C ALA A 247 -18.51 -5.23 -19.82
N ARG A 248 -18.74 -4.68 -18.62
CA ARG A 248 -19.86 -3.76 -18.37
C ARG A 248 -19.77 -2.49 -19.23
N ARG A 249 -18.59 -1.86 -19.30
CA ARG A 249 -18.39 -0.64 -20.10
C ARG A 249 -18.62 -0.90 -21.59
N LEU A 250 -18.19 -2.04 -22.12
CA LEU A 250 -18.45 -2.43 -23.51
C LEU A 250 -19.94 -2.64 -23.82
N ARG A 251 -20.75 -3.02 -22.81
CA ARG A 251 -22.22 -3.13 -22.95
C ARG A 251 -22.96 -1.80 -22.86
N SER A 252 -22.44 -0.84 -22.09
CA SER A 252 -23.18 0.37 -21.73
C SER A 252 -22.71 1.64 -22.43
N ASN A 253 -21.44 1.71 -22.85
CA ASN A 253 -20.85 2.93 -23.36
C ASN A 253 -20.90 2.94 -24.89
N PRO A 254 -21.58 3.90 -25.53
CA PRO A 254 -21.53 4.04 -26.97
C PRO A 254 -20.13 4.46 -27.43
N VAL A 255 -19.70 3.96 -28.58
CA VAL A 255 -18.45 4.39 -29.23
C VAL A 255 -18.68 5.76 -29.84
N ASN A 256 -17.96 6.77 -29.34
CA ASN A 256 -18.00 8.12 -29.85
C ASN A 256 -16.72 8.37 -30.68
N GLY A 257 -16.81 8.31 -32.01
CA GLY A 257 -15.68 8.52 -32.91
C GLY A 257 -15.40 7.34 -33.84
N VAL A 258 -14.22 7.34 -34.47
CA VAL A 258 -13.79 6.29 -35.42
C VAL A 258 -13.15 5.09 -34.71
N GLU A 259 -12.58 5.30 -33.52
CA GLU A 259 -11.94 4.26 -32.71
C GLU A 259 -12.73 4.00 -31.43
N ASP A 260 -12.78 2.73 -31.03
CA ASP A 260 -13.33 2.32 -29.73
C ASP A 260 -12.24 2.43 -28.67
N GLU A 261 -12.34 3.43 -27.79
CA GLU A 261 -11.42 3.62 -26.67
C GLU A 261 -11.36 2.42 -25.71
N LEU A 262 -12.40 1.57 -25.70
CA LEU A 262 -12.45 0.35 -24.89
C LEU A 262 -11.82 -0.86 -25.58
N LEU A 263 -11.59 -0.80 -26.91
CA LEU A 263 -10.94 -1.84 -27.71
C LEU A 263 -9.81 -1.22 -28.58
N PRO A 264 -8.80 -0.60 -27.96
CA PRO A 264 -7.67 -0.06 -28.71
C PRO A 264 -6.88 -1.19 -29.40
N GLY A 265 -6.14 -0.87 -30.46
CA GLY A 265 -5.38 -1.88 -31.23
C GLY A 265 -4.36 -2.70 -30.42
N ASP A 266 -3.97 -2.20 -29.23
CA ASP A 266 -3.04 -2.83 -28.29
C ASP A 266 -3.74 -3.46 -27.06
N TRP A 267 -5.06 -3.70 -27.12
CA TRP A 267 -5.85 -4.21 -25.98
C TRP A 267 -5.27 -5.48 -25.34
N GLU A 268 -4.69 -6.39 -26.13
CA GLU A 268 -4.12 -7.65 -25.65
C GLU A 268 -2.92 -7.38 -24.72
N ASN A 269 -2.04 -6.45 -25.12
CA ASN A 269 -0.89 -6.05 -24.31
C ASN A 269 -1.36 -5.34 -23.03
N ARG A 270 -2.34 -4.43 -23.12
CA ARG A 270 -2.90 -3.75 -21.93
C ARG A 270 -3.52 -4.74 -20.95
N TRP A 271 -4.26 -5.72 -21.45
CA TRP A 271 -4.84 -6.78 -20.62
C TRP A 271 -3.77 -7.66 -19.97
N ARG A 272 -2.72 -8.03 -20.73
CA ARG A 272 -1.59 -8.78 -20.20
C ARG A 272 -0.88 -8.03 -19.08
N LEU A 273 -0.59 -6.73 -19.28
CA LEU A 273 0.03 -5.88 -18.27
C LEU A 273 -0.86 -5.78 -17.02
N ARG A 274 -2.17 -5.56 -17.17
CA ARG A 274 -3.09 -5.49 -16.03
C ARG A 274 -3.18 -6.80 -15.24
N ARG A 275 -3.11 -7.94 -15.91
CA ARG A 275 -3.06 -9.26 -15.25
C ARG A 275 -1.76 -9.46 -14.48
N LEU A 276 -0.63 -9.04 -15.05
CA LEU A 276 0.68 -9.12 -14.39
C LEU A 276 0.71 -8.21 -13.16
N GLU A 277 0.23 -6.97 -13.29
CA GLU A 277 0.07 -6.03 -12.19
C GLU A 277 -0.80 -6.61 -11.07
N GLY A 278 -2.00 -7.14 -11.40
CA GLY A 278 -2.87 -7.77 -10.40
C GLY A 278 -2.27 -9.01 -9.74
N TRP A 279 -1.46 -9.79 -10.47
CA TRP A 279 -0.72 -10.92 -9.89
C TRP A 279 0.39 -10.45 -8.94
N LEU A 280 1.13 -9.40 -9.31
CA LEU A 280 2.14 -8.79 -8.46
C LEU A 280 1.52 -8.20 -7.20
N ASP A 281 0.39 -7.50 -7.32
CA ASP A 281 -0.36 -6.94 -6.18
C ASP A 281 -0.84 -8.02 -5.20
N THR A 282 -1.26 -9.18 -5.72
CA THR A 282 -1.69 -10.31 -4.88
C THR A 282 -0.51 -10.94 -4.11
N ASN A 283 0.70 -10.88 -4.69
CA ASN A 283 1.92 -11.39 -4.06
C ASN A 283 2.65 -10.35 -3.21
N ASP A 284 2.29 -9.07 -3.34
CA ASP A 284 2.87 -8.00 -2.55
C ASP A 284 2.46 -8.13 -1.08
N LYS A 285 3.44 -8.53 -0.26
CA LYS A 285 3.31 -8.61 1.20
C LYS A 285 4.11 -7.53 1.91
N HIS A 286 4.60 -6.51 1.21
CA HIS A 286 5.43 -5.46 1.80
C HIS A 286 4.67 -4.69 2.90
N HIS A 287 3.38 -4.44 2.73
CA HIS A 287 2.55 -3.85 3.80
C HIS A 287 2.57 -4.72 5.06
N ARG A 288 2.36 -6.04 4.90
CA ARG A 288 2.38 -7.00 6.00
C ARG A 288 3.77 -7.08 6.66
N LEU A 289 4.85 -7.02 5.88
CA LEU A 289 6.21 -6.98 6.41
C LEU A 289 6.47 -5.72 7.24
N ARG A 290 5.95 -4.56 6.81
CA ARG A 290 6.03 -3.31 7.60
C ARG A 290 5.26 -3.42 8.91
N GLU A 291 4.01 -3.89 8.87
CA GLU A 291 3.22 -4.14 10.08
C GLU A 291 3.95 -5.04 11.07
N LEU A 292 4.52 -6.15 10.58
CA LEU A 292 5.31 -7.07 11.41
C LEU A 292 6.59 -6.42 11.94
N GLY A 293 7.21 -5.52 11.18
CA GLY A 293 8.36 -4.74 11.62
C GLY A 293 8.01 -3.80 12.78
N THR A 294 6.89 -3.07 12.68
CA THR A 294 6.40 -2.20 13.75
C THR A 294 6.02 -3.00 15.00
N ASP A 295 5.24 -4.08 14.82
CA ASP A 295 4.84 -4.96 15.94
C ASP A 295 6.08 -5.55 16.63
N ARG A 296 7.09 -6.00 15.87
CA ARG A 296 8.38 -6.45 16.44
C ARG A 296 8.99 -5.40 17.36
N SER A 297 9.17 -4.18 16.88
CA SER A 297 9.82 -3.11 17.64
C SER A 297 9.05 -2.80 18.93
N GLU A 298 7.72 -2.73 18.86
CA GLU A 298 6.87 -2.55 20.05
C GLU A 298 7.01 -3.72 21.04
N LYS A 299 6.98 -4.97 20.56
CA LYS A 299 7.17 -6.14 21.42
C LYS A 299 8.56 -6.21 22.02
N GLU A 300 9.61 -5.81 21.32
CA GLU A 300 10.98 -5.77 21.85
C GLU A 300 11.11 -4.78 23.01
N VAL A 301 10.49 -3.59 22.91
CA VAL A 301 10.43 -2.61 24.00
C VAL A 301 9.65 -3.18 25.20
N LEU A 302 8.50 -3.79 24.96
CA LEU A 302 7.70 -4.42 26.02
C LEU A 302 8.46 -5.58 26.69
N LEU A 303 9.17 -6.39 25.90
CA LEU A 303 9.97 -7.50 26.40
C LEU A 303 11.11 -7.00 27.30
N LYS A 304 11.82 -5.93 26.89
CA LYS A 304 12.86 -5.29 27.71
C LYS A 304 12.30 -4.86 29.06
N ARG A 305 11.21 -4.08 29.06
CA ARG A 305 10.54 -3.62 30.30
C ARG A 305 10.06 -4.77 31.18
N ALA A 306 9.49 -5.81 30.57
CA ALA A 306 9.04 -7.00 31.30
C ALA A 306 10.21 -7.76 31.93
N TYR A 307 11.35 -7.87 31.25
CA TYR A 307 12.57 -8.47 31.80
C TYR A 307 13.11 -7.65 32.96
N GLU A 308 13.27 -6.34 32.79
CA GLU A 308 13.72 -5.42 33.85
C GLU A 308 12.83 -5.55 35.09
N ARG A 309 11.50 -5.46 34.89
CA ARG A 309 10.53 -5.60 35.98
C ARG A 309 10.55 -6.99 36.61
N SER A 310 10.71 -8.05 35.83
CA SER A 310 10.81 -9.41 36.36
C SER A 310 12.09 -9.61 37.18
N ILE A 311 13.22 -9.05 36.74
CA ILE A 311 14.50 -9.12 37.48
C ILE A 311 14.35 -8.37 38.80
N GLU A 312 13.80 -7.16 38.75
CA GLU A 312 13.53 -6.32 39.91
C GLU A 312 12.64 -7.05 40.92
N LEU A 313 11.46 -7.51 40.51
CA LEU A 313 10.51 -8.23 41.38
C LEU A 313 11.08 -9.52 41.95
N ARG A 314 11.83 -10.31 41.16
CA ARG A 314 12.48 -11.53 41.65
C ARG A 314 13.54 -11.22 42.71
N THR A 315 14.30 -10.15 42.50
CA THR A 315 15.33 -9.67 43.43
C THR A 315 14.68 -9.27 44.75
N TRP A 316 13.61 -8.46 44.68
CA TRP A 316 12.88 -8.01 45.87
C TRP A 316 12.14 -9.13 46.59
N LEU A 317 11.52 -10.06 45.86
CA LEU A 317 10.84 -11.21 46.45
C LEU A 317 11.81 -12.08 47.24
N GLU A 318 12.97 -12.40 46.66
CA GLU A 318 13.98 -13.21 47.36
C GLU A 318 14.61 -12.46 48.52
N LEU A 319 14.83 -11.13 48.41
CA LEU A 319 15.22 -10.29 49.53
C LEU A 319 14.17 -10.34 50.65
N SER A 320 12.89 -10.13 50.34
CA SER A 320 11.78 -10.14 51.30
C SER A 320 11.64 -11.48 52.02
N LYS A 321 11.68 -12.60 51.29
CA LYS A 321 11.65 -13.96 51.88
C LYS A 321 12.78 -14.21 52.87
N LYS A 322 13.96 -13.63 52.61
CA LYS A 322 15.16 -13.78 53.43
C LYS A 322 15.32 -12.67 54.48
N ALA A 323 14.53 -11.60 54.39
CA ALA A 323 14.59 -10.41 55.23
C ALA A 323 13.88 -10.61 56.58
N SER A 324 14.42 -11.50 57.42
CA SER A 324 14.05 -11.52 58.84
C SER A 324 14.43 -10.21 59.54
N ASP A 325 13.76 -9.85 60.64
CA ASP A 325 14.13 -8.69 61.46
C ASP A 325 15.61 -8.73 61.90
N GLY A 326 16.14 -9.94 62.11
CA GLY A 326 17.55 -10.16 62.41
C GLY A 326 18.49 -9.77 61.27
N VAL A 327 18.09 -10.01 60.01
CA VAL A 327 18.84 -9.60 58.82
C VAL A 327 18.76 -8.10 58.61
N LYS A 328 17.58 -7.48 58.74
CA LYS A 328 17.42 -6.02 58.65
C LYS A 328 18.29 -5.30 59.69
N ALA A 329 18.26 -5.78 60.93
CA ALA A 329 19.11 -5.27 62.00
C ALA A 329 20.61 -5.50 61.74
N ALA A 330 20.97 -6.63 61.12
CA ALA A 330 22.36 -6.91 60.74
C ALA A 330 22.85 -5.98 59.62
N LEU A 331 22.02 -5.68 58.62
CA LEU A 331 22.34 -4.73 57.55
C LEU A 331 22.51 -3.30 58.10
N ALA A 332 21.60 -2.84 58.96
CA ALA A 332 21.73 -1.54 59.62
C ALA A 332 22.99 -1.46 60.49
N ALA A 333 23.31 -2.53 61.24
CA ALA A 333 24.52 -2.61 62.03
C ALA A 333 25.79 -2.62 61.16
N TYR A 334 25.76 -3.26 59.99
CA TYR A 334 26.85 -3.25 59.04
C TYR A 334 27.06 -1.84 58.47
N ALA A 335 26.01 -1.17 58.00
CA ALA A 335 26.09 0.18 57.44
C ALA A 335 26.65 1.19 58.47
N ASP A 336 26.17 1.17 59.72
CA ASP A 336 26.71 2.03 60.78
C ASP A 336 28.18 1.70 61.12
N ALA A 337 28.54 0.41 61.17
CA ALA A 337 29.92 -0.01 61.39
C ALA A 337 30.84 0.45 60.25
N VAL A 338 30.43 0.29 58.99
CA VAL A 338 31.19 0.73 57.80
C VAL A 338 31.36 2.25 57.79
N ARG A 339 30.30 3.01 58.08
CA ARG A 339 30.35 4.48 58.21
C ARG A 339 31.33 4.92 59.28
N ARG A 340 31.35 4.24 60.44
CA ARG A 340 32.26 4.54 61.57
C ARG A 340 33.70 4.09 61.36
N ILE A 341 33.96 3.16 60.44
CA ILE A 341 35.33 2.81 60.05
C ILE A 341 35.98 4.01 59.33
N GLY A 342 35.24 4.72 58.48
CA GLY A 342 35.75 5.87 57.72
C GLY A 342 37.07 5.54 56.99
N ARG A 343 38.11 6.37 57.18
CA ARG A 343 39.47 6.14 56.65
C ARG A 343 40.27 5.01 57.33
N GLY A 344 39.71 4.36 58.35
CA GLY A 344 40.30 3.14 58.96
C GLY A 344 41.52 3.36 59.87
N THR A 345 41.90 4.61 60.17
CA THR A 345 43.10 4.98 60.94
C THR A 345 42.86 5.27 62.44
N GLY A 346 41.60 5.35 62.87
CA GLY A 346 41.26 5.68 64.26
C GLY A 346 41.52 4.53 65.25
N LYS A 347 41.81 4.84 66.52
CA LYS A 347 42.04 3.85 67.61
C LYS A 347 40.91 2.82 67.77
N ARG A 348 39.67 3.16 67.37
CA ARG A 348 38.48 2.29 67.45
C ARG A 348 38.16 1.55 66.15
N ALA A 349 38.91 1.80 65.06
CA ALA A 349 38.65 1.21 63.74
C ALA A 349 38.67 -0.33 63.78
N GLY A 350 39.59 -0.94 64.54
CA GLY A 350 39.62 -2.41 64.72
C GLY A 350 38.34 -2.98 65.35
N ARG A 351 37.68 -2.23 66.24
CA ARG A 351 36.40 -2.64 66.83
C ARG A 351 35.27 -2.56 65.81
N TYR A 352 35.22 -1.48 65.03
CA TYR A 352 34.20 -1.32 63.99
C TYR A 352 34.37 -2.33 62.84
N ARG A 353 35.61 -2.69 62.45
CA ARG A 353 35.87 -3.81 61.51
C ARG A 353 35.31 -5.13 62.02
N ARG A 354 35.51 -5.44 63.29
CA ARG A 354 34.96 -6.65 63.91
C ARG A 354 33.43 -6.63 63.93
N GLN A 355 32.83 -5.49 64.26
CA GLN A 355 31.38 -5.32 64.21
C GLN A 355 30.82 -5.45 62.79
N ALA A 356 31.51 -4.90 61.78
CA ALA A 356 31.14 -5.08 60.37
C ALA A 356 31.20 -6.55 59.96
N ARG A 357 32.23 -7.31 60.36
CA ARG A 357 32.29 -8.76 60.11
C ARG A 357 31.16 -9.54 60.77
N GLU A 358 30.92 -9.30 62.06
CA GLU A 358 29.85 -9.98 62.81
C GLU A 358 28.45 -9.62 62.28
N ALA A 359 28.28 -8.42 61.73
CA ALA A 359 27.05 -8.00 61.07
C ALA A 359 26.91 -8.61 59.68
N SER A 360 27.97 -8.59 58.86
CA SER A 360 27.98 -9.22 57.54
C SER A 360 27.75 -10.72 57.62
N ASP A 361 28.35 -11.40 58.60
CA ASP A 361 28.18 -12.85 58.78
C ASP A 361 26.71 -13.24 58.99
N ARG A 362 25.95 -12.39 59.70
CA ARG A 362 24.50 -12.55 59.91
C ARG A 362 23.66 -12.16 58.70
N ALA A 363 24.19 -11.35 57.77
CA ALA A 363 23.49 -10.87 56.58
C ALA A 363 23.88 -11.60 55.27
N LYS A 364 25.00 -12.35 55.26
CA LYS A 364 25.63 -12.89 54.04
C LYS A 364 24.72 -13.78 53.20
N GLY A 365 23.79 -14.50 53.82
CA GLY A 365 22.85 -15.38 53.13
C GLY A 365 21.59 -14.70 52.59
N ALA A 366 21.35 -13.44 52.98
CA ALA A 366 20.11 -12.73 52.66
C ALA A 366 20.23 -11.85 51.41
N LEU A 367 21.38 -11.22 51.18
CA LEU A 367 21.62 -10.39 50.00
C LEU A 367 22.06 -11.25 48.80
N PRO A 368 21.50 -11.03 47.60
CA PRO A 368 21.85 -11.79 46.39
C PRO A 368 23.19 -11.35 45.77
N CYS A 369 23.65 -10.13 46.04
CA CYS A 369 24.87 -9.57 45.47
C CYS A 369 25.55 -8.63 46.47
N TRP A 370 26.90 -8.62 46.47
CA TRP A 370 27.72 -7.71 47.26
C TRP A 370 28.72 -6.99 46.35
N ILE A 371 28.72 -5.67 46.37
CA ILE A 371 29.63 -4.83 45.59
C ILE A 371 30.55 -4.09 46.57
N MET A 372 31.85 -4.34 46.49
CA MET A 372 32.84 -3.75 47.41
C MET A 372 34.26 -3.75 46.83
N PRO A 373 35.12 -2.80 47.21
CA PRO A 373 36.53 -2.80 46.80
C PRO A 373 37.34 -3.89 47.51
N HIS A 374 38.46 -4.32 46.91
CA HIS A 374 39.27 -5.47 47.37
C HIS A 374 39.65 -5.44 48.84
N TYR A 375 40.11 -4.30 49.35
CA TYR A 375 40.53 -4.18 50.74
C TYR A 375 39.35 -4.39 51.71
N ARG A 376 38.13 -3.97 51.33
CA ARG A 376 36.92 -4.14 52.15
C ARG A 376 36.49 -5.59 52.24
N VAL A 377 36.65 -6.39 51.19
CA VAL A 377 36.37 -7.83 51.21
C VAL A 377 37.10 -8.49 52.39
N SER A 378 38.39 -8.18 52.55
CA SER A 378 39.20 -8.73 53.63
C SER A 378 38.87 -8.14 55.00
N GLU A 379 38.46 -6.88 55.09
CA GLU A 379 38.10 -6.23 56.35
C GLU A 379 36.71 -6.60 56.86
N SER A 380 35.74 -6.81 55.97
CA SER A 380 34.31 -6.84 56.29
C SER A 380 33.67 -8.21 56.14
N LEU A 381 34.21 -9.11 55.31
CA LEU A 381 33.61 -10.43 55.09
C LEU A 381 34.32 -11.56 55.87
N PRO A 382 33.59 -12.63 56.24
CA PRO A 382 34.18 -13.84 56.82
C PRO A 382 35.29 -14.42 55.93
N ALA A 383 36.25 -15.13 56.52
CA ALA A 383 37.37 -15.76 55.79
C ALA A 383 37.03 -17.19 55.31
N ASP A 384 35.75 -17.46 55.04
CA ASP A 384 35.25 -18.77 54.62
C ASP A 384 35.54 -19.00 53.13
N LEU A 385 36.15 -20.13 52.79
CA LEU A 385 36.39 -20.50 51.39
C LEU A 385 35.08 -20.88 50.69
N GLY A 386 34.92 -20.46 49.43
CA GLY A 386 33.70 -20.77 48.66
C GLY A 386 32.40 -20.16 49.22
N LEU A 387 32.51 -19.05 49.95
CA LEU A 387 31.38 -18.31 50.51
C LEU A 387 30.37 -17.83 49.46
N PHE A 388 30.84 -17.45 48.27
CA PHE A 388 30.05 -16.98 47.14
C PHE A 388 30.07 -17.99 46.00
N ASP A 389 28.95 -18.13 45.30
CA ASP A 389 28.89 -18.96 44.10
C ASP A 389 29.72 -18.35 42.95
N LEU A 390 29.68 -17.02 42.81
CA LEU A 390 30.42 -16.27 41.80
C LEU A 390 31.08 -15.03 42.42
N VAL A 391 32.36 -14.80 42.10
CA VAL A 391 33.03 -13.51 42.31
C VAL A 391 33.43 -12.94 40.97
N ILE A 392 33.01 -11.71 40.71
CA ILE A 392 33.39 -10.94 39.53
C ILE A 392 34.45 -9.93 39.97
N VAL A 393 35.61 -9.95 39.33
CA VAL A 393 36.62 -8.90 39.48
C VAL A 393 36.64 -8.11 38.20
N ASP A 394 36.06 -6.91 38.27
CA ASP A 394 36.14 -5.92 37.21
C ASP A 394 37.47 -5.15 37.30
N GLU A 395 37.93 -4.61 36.17
CA GLU A 395 39.22 -3.91 36.06
C GLU A 395 40.39 -4.71 36.67
N ALA A 396 40.41 -6.02 36.43
CA ALA A 396 41.36 -6.94 37.04
C ALA A 396 42.81 -6.67 36.65
N SER A 397 43.06 -5.96 35.55
CA SER A 397 44.40 -5.52 35.15
C SER A 397 44.96 -4.43 36.07
N GLN A 398 44.10 -3.75 36.85
CA GLN A 398 44.47 -2.80 37.90
C GLN A 398 44.52 -3.43 39.30
N SER A 399 44.09 -4.68 39.42
CA SER A 399 44.04 -5.38 40.70
C SER A 399 45.32 -6.18 40.86
N THR A 400 46.02 -6.03 41.98
CA THR A 400 47.18 -6.90 42.29
C THR A 400 46.69 -8.22 42.90
N VAL A 401 47.64 -9.12 43.18
CA VAL A 401 47.39 -10.35 43.96
C VAL A 401 46.75 -10.10 45.34
N ALA A 402 46.68 -8.87 45.83
CA ALA A 402 45.89 -8.51 47.01
C ALA A 402 44.39 -8.84 46.89
N ALA A 403 43.89 -9.06 45.67
CA ALA A 403 42.53 -9.52 45.40
C ALA A 403 42.32 -11.04 45.61
N LEU A 404 43.41 -11.83 45.79
CA LEU A 404 43.33 -13.29 46.02
C LEU A 404 42.35 -13.71 47.14
N PRO A 405 42.26 -13.01 48.29
CA PRO A 405 41.28 -13.34 49.31
C PRO A 405 39.83 -13.29 48.79
N ALA A 406 39.50 -12.39 47.85
CA ALA A 406 38.18 -12.35 47.24
C ALA A 406 37.94 -13.60 46.39
N LEU A 407 38.93 -14.00 45.59
CA LEU A 407 38.86 -15.20 44.75
C LEU A 407 38.69 -16.49 45.56
N LEU A 408 39.41 -16.61 46.67
CA LEU A 408 39.33 -17.78 47.56
C LEU A 408 37.95 -17.96 48.20
N ARG A 409 37.16 -16.89 48.29
CA ARG A 409 35.78 -16.91 48.76
C ARG A 409 34.79 -17.33 47.66
N ALA A 410 35.23 -17.63 46.45
CA ALA A 410 34.36 -17.95 45.33
C ALA A 410 34.38 -19.45 44.99
N LYS A 411 33.25 -20.00 44.55
CA LYS A 411 33.19 -21.31 43.86
C LYS A 411 33.50 -21.17 42.37
N THR A 412 33.15 -20.04 41.78
CA THR A 412 33.41 -19.68 40.38
C THR A 412 33.91 -18.24 40.32
N ILE A 413 34.82 -17.95 39.39
CA ILE A 413 35.47 -16.64 39.26
C ILE A 413 35.27 -16.15 37.84
N LEU A 414 34.90 -14.87 37.69
CA LEU A 414 34.93 -14.14 36.42
C LEU A 414 35.93 -12.98 36.57
N ILE A 415 36.95 -12.98 35.71
CA ILE A 415 37.98 -11.93 35.68
C ILE A 415 37.72 -11.10 34.43
N VAL A 416 37.40 -9.82 34.61
CA VAL A 416 37.18 -8.85 33.53
C VAL A 416 38.29 -7.82 33.58
N GLY A 417 38.92 -7.52 32.46
CA GLY A 417 40.01 -6.56 32.39
C GLY A 417 40.68 -6.53 31.02
N ASP A 418 41.66 -5.64 30.89
CA ASP A 418 42.39 -5.40 29.66
C ASP A 418 43.88 -5.25 29.95
N ASP A 419 44.71 -6.15 29.42
CA ASP A 419 46.17 -6.11 29.58
C ASP A 419 46.85 -5.00 28.79
N LYS A 420 46.13 -4.43 27.82
CA LYS A 420 46.61 -3.28 27.03
C LYS A 420 46.32 -1.96 27.75
N GLN A 421 45.69 -1.97 28.91
CA GLN A 421 45.50 -0.80 29.77
C GLN A 421 46.48 -0.81 30.95
N VAL A 422 46.62 0.34 31.62
CA VAL A 422 47.67 0.53 32.63
C VAL A 422 47.50 -0.43 33.81
N SER A 423 48.59 -1.13 34.14
CA SER A 423 48.71 -1.98 35.33
C SER A 423 49.27 -1.18 36.53
N PRO A 424 49.12 -1.66 37.77
CA PRO A 424 49.57 -0.95 38.96
C PRO A 424 51.08 -0.68 38.93
N ASP A 425 51.45 0.59 38.81
CA ASP A 425 52.85 1.03 38.84
C ASP A 425 53.37 1.04 40.29
N LEU A 426 54.14 0.03 40.70
CA LEU A 426 54.84 -0.01 42.00
C LEU A 426 56.14 0.84 41.96
N VAL A 427 56.00 2.14 41.71
CA VAL A 427 57.16 3.06 41.63
C VAL A 427 57.83 3.21 43.00
N GLY A 428 59.16 3.00 43.05
CA GLY A 428 59.98 3.28 44.25
C GLY A 428 60.15 2.12 45.22
N ARG A 429 59.76 0.88 44.86
CA ARG A 429 60.05 -0.32 45.66
C ARG A 429 61.36 -1.01 45.25
N ASP A 430 62.05 -1.56 46.25
CA ASP A 430 63.30 -2.31 46.07
C ASP A 430 63.01 -3.68 45.45
N GLN A 431 63.30 -3.83 44.16
CA GLN A 431 63.10 -5.09 43.43
C GLN A 431 63.92 -6.24 44.02
N THR A 432 65.12 -5.96 44.54
CA THR A 432 65.98 -6.95 45.20
C THR A 432 65.26 -7.60 46.38
N ARG A 433 64.59 -6.77 47.19
CA ARG A 433 63.78 -7.24 48.31
C ARG A 433 62.54 -8.01 47.86
N ALA A 434 61.91 -7.61 46.75
CA ALA A 434 60.78 -8.32 46.19
C ALA A 434 61.17 -9.70 45.63
N ASP A 435 62.35 -9.81 45.01
CA ASP A 435 62.95 -11.08 44.57
C ASP A 435 63.24 -11.99 45.77
N GLU A 436 63.86 -11.48 46.83
CA GLU A 436 64.13 -12.24 48.05
C GLU A 436 62.85 -12.78 48.70
N LEU A 437 61.79 -11.95 48.77
CA LEU A 437 60.49 -12.35 49.30
C LEU A 437 59.82 -13.40 48.41
N ALA A 438 59.89 -13.25 47.09
CA ALA A 438 59.34 -14.22 46.15
C ALA A 438 60.04 -15.59 46.30
N VAL A 439 61.38 -15.62 46.39
CA VAL A 439 62.13 -16.87 46.61
C VAL A 439 61.75 -17.50 47.95
N ARG A 440 61.63 -16.70 49.02
CA ARG A 440 61.30 -17.20 50.36
C ARG A 440 59.87 -17.76 50.45
N HIS A 441 58.89 -17.07 49.87
CA HIS A 441 57.47 -17.36 50.11
C HIS A 441 56.75 -18.05 48.94
N LEU A 442 57.24 -17.92 47.70
CA LEU A 442 56.62 -18.50 46.50
C LEU A 442 57.35 -19.74 45.96
N SER A 443 58.48 -20.15 46.56
CA SER A 443 59.24 -21.33 46.13
C SER A 443 58.42 -22.63 46.14
N GLY A 444 57.47 -22.77 47.06
CA GLY A 444 56.56 -23.92 47.14
C GLY A 444 55.38 -23.90 46.16
N GLN A 445 55.16 -22.79 45.43
CA GLN A 445 54.04 -22.65 44.49
C GLN A 445 54.33 -23.35 43.16
N VAL A 446 53.31 -23.53 42.31
CA VAL A 446 53.45 -24.09 40.96
C VAL A 446 54.41 -23.23 40.14
N PRO A 447 55.46 -23.80 39.51
CA PRO A 447 56.49 -23.05 38.80
C PRO A 447 55.95 -21.99 37.83
N ASP A 448 54.95 -22.37 37.04
CA ASP A 448 54.38 -21.51 36.01
C ASP A 448 53.63 -20.29 36.57
N TYR A 449 53.10 -20.38 37.81
CA TYR A 449 52.34 -19.30 38.44
C TYR A 449 53.20 -18.38 39.30
N ARG A 450 54.42 -18.78 39.67
CA ARG A 450 55.28 -18.03 40.60
C ARG A 450 55.52 -16.59 40.14
N ALA A 451 55.77 -16.40 38.85
CA ALA A 451 56.01 -15.08 38.28
C ALA A 451 54.76 -14.19 38.33
N SER A 452 53.58 -14.75 38.06
CA SER A 452 52.30 -14.03 38.08
C SER A 452 51.72 -13.81 39.48
N LEU A 453 52.24 -14.50 40.50
CA LEU A 453 51.88 -14.31 41.90
C LEU A 453 52.67 -13.20 42.61
N ARG A 454 53.60 -12.56 41.89
CA ARG A 454 54.37 -11.44 42.42
C ARG A 454 53.52 -10.18 42.48
N GLU A 455 53.87 -9.24 43.36
CA GLU A 455 53.07 -8.05 43.60
C GLU A 455 53.04 -7.09 42.38
N GLU A 456 54.06 -7.17 41.52
CA GLU A 456 54.20 -6.38 40.29
C GLU A 456 53.28 -6.86 39.16
N GLN A 457 52.64 -8.02 39.30
CA GLN A 457 51.76 -8.58 38.29
C GLN A 457 50.30 -8.33 38.65
N SER A 458 49.46 -8.14 37.62
CA SER A 458 48.03 -7.97 37.83
C SER A 458 47.34 -9.32 38.03
N LEU A 459 46.15 -9.28 38.62
CA LEU A 459 45.28 -10.43 38.74
C LEU A 459 44.85 -10.94 37.36
N TYR A 460 44.73 -10.04 36.38
CA TYR A 460 44.44 -10.40 35.00
C TYR A 460 45.58 -11.23 34.39
N ASP A 461 46.85 -10.85 34.63
CA ASP A 461 48.01 -11.61 34.16
C ASP A 461 48.07 -13.01 34.78
N LEU A 462 47.77 -13.12 36.08
CA LEU A 462 47.60 -14.42 36.73
C LEU A 462 46.49 -15.25 36.08
N GLY A 463 45.34 -14.63 35.82
CA GLY A 463 44.21 -15.26 35.14
C GLY A 463 44.59 -15.81 33.76
N LYS A 464 45.35 -15.06 32.96
CA LYS A 464 45.82 -15.52 31.64
C LYS A 464 46.70 -16.76 31.71
N VAL A 465 47.58 -16.83 32.70
CA VAL A 465 48.50 -17.96 32.87
C VAL A 465 47.75 -19.19 33.40
N VAL A 466 46.86 -19.00 34.38
CA VAL A 466 46.09 -20.09 35.00
C VAL A 466 45.04 -20.66 34.03
N PHE A 467 44.36 -19.80 33.27
CA PHE A 467 43.25 -20.17 32.39
C PHE A 467 43.61 -20.04 30.90
N ALA A 468 44.84 -20.40 30.53
CA ALA A 468 45.32 -20.31 29.15
C ALA A 468 44.33 -20.97 28.16
N GLY A 469 43.76 -20.18 27.26
CA GLY A 469 42.76 -20.61 26.26
C GLY A 469 41.29 -20.32 26.61
N GLY A 470 40.98 -19.82 27.81
CA GLY A 470 39.62 -19.49 28.26
C GLY A 470 39.21 -18.02 28.14
N ALA A 471 40.08 -17.14 27.64
CA ALA A 471 39.79 -15.71 27.54
C ALA A 471 38.92 -15.39 26.31
N ILE A 472 37.85 -14.64 26.53
CA ILE A 472 36.94 -14.16 25.48
C ILE A 472 37.20 -12.66 25.29
N MET A 473 37.66 -12.26 24.11
CA MET A 473 37.84 -10.85 23.77
C MET A 473 36.53 -10.26 23.26
N LEU A 474 36.09 -9.16 23.88
CA LEU A 474 35.00 -8.34 23.34
C LEU A 474 35.55 -7.47 22.21
N THR A 475 34.90 -7.51 21.05
CA THR A 475 35.38 -6.84 19.83
C THR A 475 34.62 -5.56 19.51
N GLU A 476 33.35 -5.45 19.90
CA GLU A 476 32.51 -4.28 19.65
C GLU A 476 32.92 -3.10 20.55
N HIS A 477 33.17 -1.94 19.94
CA HIS A 477 33.59 -0.72 20.65
C HIS A 477 32.58 0.41 20.47
N PHE A 478 32.01 0.89 21.58
CA PHE A 478 30.90 1.86 21.60
C PHE A 478 31.28 3.24 22.19
N ARG A 479 32.53 3.46 22.60
CA ARG A 479 32.94 4.70 23.29
C ARG A 479 33.47 5.78 22.38
N CYS A 480 34.40 5.47 21.49
CA CYS A 480 35.11 6.45 20.69
C CYS A 480 34.59 6.42 19.26
N VAL A 481 34.50 7.58 18.61
CA VAL A 481 34.35 7.64 17.16
C VAL A 481 35.50 6.91 16.46
N ALA A 482 35.20 6.34 15.28
CA ALA A 482 36.14 5.49 14.55
C ALA A 482 37.55 6.12 14.37
N PRO A 483 37.70 7.41 13.98
CA PRO A 483 39.02 8.00 13.78
C PRO A 483 39.89 8.04 15.05
N ILE A 484 39.27 8.15 16.23
CA ILE A 484 39.98 8.19 17.51
C ILE A 484 40.52 6.81 17.87
N ILE A 485 39.63 5.80 17.90
CA ILE A 485 40.01 4.45 18.36
C ILE A 485 40.84 3.67 17.34
N GLU A 486 40.87 4.07 16.07
CA GLU A 486 41.62 3.35 15.04
C GLU A 486 43.11 3.25 15.38
N PHE A 487 43.70 4.25 16.06
CA PHE A 487 45.07 4.15 16.58
C PHE A 487 45.22 2.94 17.51
N SER A 488 44.41 2.89 18.57
CA SER A 488 44.49 1.81 19.56
C SER A 488 44.19 0.46 18.96
N LYS A 489 43.17 0.38 18.09
CA LYS A 489 42.79 -0.82 17.35
C LYS A 489 43.95 -1.39 16.52
N ALA A 490 44.66 -0.53 15.79
CA ALA A 490 45.80 -0.92 14.98
C ALA A 490 47.02 -1.29 15.84
N GLN A 491 47.37 -0.46 16.81
CA GLN A 491 48.61 -0.60 17.59
C GLN A 491 48.54 -1.70 18.67
N PHE A 492 47.40 -1.91 19.32
CA PHE A 492 47.31 -2.74 20.53
C PHE A 492 46.42 -3.98 20.40
N TYR A 493 45.46 -3.98 19.47
CA TYR A 493 44.43 -5.02 19.37
C TYR A 493 44.43 -5.82 18.05
N ASN A 494 45.46 -5.67 17.21
CA ASN A 494 45.61 -6.38 15.93
C ASN A 494 44.38 -6.23 15.02
N HIS A 495 43.80 -5.02 14.96
CA HIS A 495 42.60 -4.71 14.18
C HIS A 495 41.32 -5.50 14.53
N ARG A 496 41.27 -6.13 15.71
CA ARG A 496 40.09 -6.92 16.14
C ARG A 496 38.96 -6.09 16.76
N LEU A 497 39.17 -4.79 17.00
CA LEU A 497 38.12 -3.91 17.51
C LEU A 497 37.24 -3.38 16.37
N ASN A 498 35.93 -3.42 16.57
CA ASN A 498 34.92 -2.92 15.65
C ASN A 498 34.31 -1.64 16.22
N PRO A 499 34.74 -0.44 15.76
CA PRO A 499 34.13 0.81 16.17
C PRO A 499 32.69 0.88 15.66
N LEU A 500 31.75 0.92 16.59
CA LEU A 500 30.30 1.02 16.33
C LEU A 500 29.70 2.33 16.85
N ARG A 501 30.45 3.13 17.62
CA ARG A 501 29.96 4.45 18.06
C ARG A 501 29.73 5.37 16.89
N LEU A 502 28.58 6.02 16.92
CA LEU A 502 28.14 7.00 15.96
C LEU A 502 27.58 8.20 16.71
N PRO A 503 28.38 9.26 16.89
CA PRO A 503 27.96 10.41 17.68
C PRO A 503 26.79 11.07 16.98
N THR A 504 25.75 11.43 17.71
CA THR A 504 24.70 12.33 17.20
C THR A 504 25.41 13.61 16.68
N ALA A 505 24.95 14.33 15.65
CA ALA A 505 25.61 15.58 15.20
C ALA A 505 25.79 16.72 16.27
N SER A 506 25.17 16.64 17.45
CA SER A 506 25.24 17.55 18.60
C SER A 506 26.32 17.05 19.52
N GLU A 507 26.55 15.73 19.51
CA GLU A 507 27.76 15.06 19.99
C GLU A 507 28.93 15.21 19.00
N ARG A 508 28.67 15.30 17.70
CA ARG A 508 29.69 15.23 16.63
C ARG A 508 30.53 16.48 16.65
N LEU A 509 31.82 16.23 16.75
CA LEU A 509 32.84 17.25 16.66
C LEU A 509 33.71 16.93 15.45
N ASP A 510 33.39 17.54 14.31
CA ASP A 510 34.18 17.39 13.09
C ASP A 510 35.18 18.55 12.92
N PRO A 511 36.44 18.27 12.56
CA PRO A 511 37.04 16.93 12.58
C PRO A 511 37.25 16.42 14.03
N PRO A 512 37.22 15.08 14.23
CA PRO A 512 37.42 14.45 15.53
C PRO A 512 38.89 14.43 16.00
N LEU A 513 39.85 14.58 15.10
CA LEU A 513 41.27 14.70 15.45
C LEU A 513 41.76 16.10 15.10
N ILE A 514 42.40 16.77 16.06
CA ILE A 514 43.03 18.08 15.86
C ILE A 514 44.51 17.95 16.25
N ASP A 515 45.40 18.07 15.27
CA ASP A 515 46.84 18.09 15.48
C ASP A 515 47.32 19.54 15.60
N VAL A 516 47.79 19.92 16.78
CA VAL A 516 48.24 21.27 17.09
C VAL A 516 49.75 21.29 17.25
N ARG A 517 50.41 21.97 16.32
CA ARG A 517 51.84 22.24 16.36
C ARG A 517 52.12 23.59 17.03
N ILE A 518 52.80 23.53 18.17
CA ILE A 518 53.31 24.70 18.90
C ILE A 518 54.70 25.04 18.36
N GLU A 519 54.83 26.10 17.56
CA GLU A 519 56.05 26.39 16.80
C GLU A 519 57.21 26.88 17.69
N ASP A 520 56.89 27.59 18.76
CA ASP A 520 57.81 28.14 19.76
C ASP A 520 57.91 27.25 21.01
N GLY A 521 57.42 26.02 20.92
CA GLY A 521 57.39 25.09 22.04
C GLY A 521 58.77 24.61 22.47
N TYR A 522 59.01 24.59 23.79
CA TYR A 522 60.26 24.13 24.35
C TYR A 522 60.04 23.34 25.65
N ARG A 523 60.95 22.41 25.92
CA ARG A 523 60.90 21.56 27.12
C ARG A 523 61.80 22.13 28.22
N GLN A 524 61.23 22.38 29.39
CA GLN A 524 61.93 22.73 30.63
C GLN A 524 61.74 21.61 31.66
N GLY A 525 62.72 20.71 31.78
CA GLY A 525 62.59 19.53 32.64
C GLY A 525 61.54 18.56 32.10
N ASP A 526 60.45 18.32 32.84
CA ASP A 526 59.33 17.48 32.39
C ASP A 526 58.07 18.29 32.04
N ILE A 527 58.25 19.58 31.76
CA ILE A 527 57.19 20.54 31.45
C ILE A 527 57.46 21.19 30.10
N ASN A 528 56.41 21.45 29.32
CA ASN A 528 56.42 22.28 28.12
C ASN A 528 55.42 23.43 28.34
N PRO A 529 55.91 24.63 28.75
CA PRO A 529 55.03 25.75 29.08
C PRO A 529 54.19 26.27 27.89
N PRO A 530 54.74 26.41 26.66
CA PRO A 530 53.92 26.77 25.50
C PRO A 530 52.80 25.77 25.17
N GLU A 531 53.03 24.45 25.26
CA GLU A 531 51.93 23.46 25.12
C GLU A 531 50.85 23.67 26.18
N ALA A 532 51.25 23.97 27.43
CA ALA A 532 50.31 24.21 28.52
C ALA A 532 49.48 25.48 28.32
N ALA A 533 50.10 26.56 27.82
CA ALA A 533 49.43 27.82 27.51
C ALA A 533 48.33 27.62 26.46
N TYR A 534 48.65 26.97 25.33
CA TYR A 534 47.68 26.68 24.26
C TYR A 534 46.50 25.86 24.78
N ILE A 535 46.75 24.81 25.58
CA ILE A 535 45.66 23.97 26.11
C ILE A 535 44.68 24.80 26.93
N VAL A 536 45.18 25.71 27.78
CA VAL A 536 44.31 26.55 28.62
C VAL A 536 43.51 27.54 27.78
N GLU A 537 44.14 28.16 26.77
CA GLU A 537 43.46 29.07 25.83
C GLU A 537 42.40 28.35 24.99
N GLU A 538 42.67 27.14 24.53
CA GLU A 538 41.67 26.37 23.77
C GLU A 538 40.50 25.94 24.67
N ILE A 539 40.77 25.55 25.91
CA ILE A 539 39.71 25.23 26.88
C ILE A 539 38.87 26.48 27.17
N GLU A 540 39.47 27.66 27.29
CA GLU A 540 38.77 28.93 27.45
C GLU A 540 37.82 29.21 26.27
N ARG A 541 38.30 29.00 25.04
CA ARG A 541 37.48 29.13 23.82
C ARG A 541 36.32 28.13 23.79
N ILE A 542 36.57 26.87 24.15
CA ILE A 542 35.54 25.84 24.23
C ILE A 542 34.49 26.19 25.29
N ALA A 543 34.92 26.63 26.48
CA ALA A 543 34.02 26.99 27.57
C ALA A 543 33.17 28.22 27.25
N SER A 544 33.68 29.12 26.41
CA SER A 544 32.97 30.33 25.96
C SER A 544 31.99 30.06 24.81
N ASP A 545 32.06 28.91 24.14
CA ASP A 545 31.13 28.54 23.06
C ASP A 545 29.82 27.97 23.66
N PRO A 546 28.67 28.64 23.47
CA PRO A 546 27.38 28.14 23.95
C PRO A 546 27.02 26.75 23.43
N LYS A 547 27.52 26.35 22.25
CA LYS A 547 27.28 25.01 21.67
C LYS A 547 28.09 23.92 22.36
N MET A 548 29.15 24.27 23.10
CA MET A 548 30.02 23.33 23.81
C MET A 548 29.87 23.40 25.34
N ALA A 549 28.93 24.19 25.84
CA ALA A 549 28.77 24.49 27.26
C ALA A 549 28.59 23.27 28.17
N THR A 550 28.07 22.15 27.66
CA THR A 550 27.84 20.91 28.42
C THR A 550 28.90 19.83 28.20
N ARG A 551 29.92 20.10 27.37
CA ARG A 551 30.89 19.09 26.96
C ARG A 551 31.93 18.83 28.03
N THR A 552 32.18 17.55 28.30
CA THR A 552 33.15 17.16 29.31
C THR A 552 34.58 17.21 28.75
N ILE A 553 35.52 17.75 29.53
CA ILE A 553 36.90 17.99 29.08
C ILE A 553 37.91 17.20 29.93
N GLY A 554 38.88 16.56 29.26
CA GLY A 554 40.01 15.92 29.90
C GLY A 554 41.34 16.36 29.32
N VAL A 555 42.35 16.55 30.16
CA VAL A 555 43.73 16.85 29.74
C VAL A 555 44.67 15.79 30.27
N THR A 556 45.39 15.14 29.36
CA THR A 556 46.41 14.15 29.70
C THR A 556 47.77 14.45 29.09
N THR A 557 48.81 13.87 29.69
CA THR A 557 50.21 14.06 29.29
C THR A 557 50.95 12.73 29.26
N LEU A 558 51.73 12.52 28.20
CA LEU A 558 52.40 11.23 27.98
C LEU A 558 53.72 11.08 28.75
N LEU A 559 54.29 12.19 29.26
CA LEU A 559 55.62 12.20 29.87
C LEU A 559 55.63 12.20 31.41
N GLY A 560 54.56 12.65 32.07
CA GLY A 560 54.41 12.50 33.53
C GLY A 560 53.61 13.59 34.25
N GLN A 561 53.50 13.45 35.57
CA GLN A 561 52.61 14.24 36.44
C GLN A 561 52.95 15.74 36.56
N LYS A 562 54.20 16.16 36.30
CA LYS A 562 54.61 17.57 36.45
C LYS A 562 53.93 18.49 35.42
N GLN A 563 53.83 18.05 34.16
CA GLN A 563 53.10 18.80 33.12
C GLN A 563 51.61 18.90 33.47
N ALA A 564 51.00 17.80 33.91
CA ALA A 564 49.60 17.79 34.35
C ALA A 564 49.35 18.77 35.50
N ALA A 565 50.20 18.75 36.54
CA ALA A 565 50.09 19.69 37.66
C ALA A 565 50.28 21.15 37.23
N HIS A 566 51.16 21.41 36.27
CA HIS A 566 51.36 22.76 35.73
C HIS A 566 50.14 23.25 34.95
N ILE A 567 49.57 22.42 34.07
CA ILE A 567 48.35 22.75 33.33
C ILE A 567 47.18 22.98 34.28
N TYR A 568 46.99 22.09 35.26
CA TYR A 568 45.92 22.23 36.26
C TYR A 568 46.02 23.55 37.03
N GLY A 569 47.23 23.92 37.47
CA GLY A 569 47.45 25.21 38.14
C GLY A 569 47.16 26.43 37.26
N LEU A 570 47.43 26.36 35.95
CA LEU A 570 47.07 27.42 35.00
C LEU A 570 45.56 27.49 34.76
N ILE A 571 44.86 26.36 34.70
CA ILE A 571 43.40 26.30 34.58
C ILE A 571 42.75 26.92 35.82
N GLU A 572 43.18 26.51 37.03
CA GLU A 572 42.66 27.11 38.28
C GLU A 572 42.90 28.62 38.35
N GLN A 573 44.05 29.09 37.85
CA GLN A 573 44.39 30.52 37.88
C GLN A 573 43.64 31.35 36.84
N LYS A 574 43.48 30.84 35.61
CA LYS A 574 42.89 31.59 34.49
C LYS A 574 41.38 31.40 34.33
N LEU A 575 40.88 30.18 34.46
CA LEU A 575 39.49 29.82 34.15
C LEU A 575 38.59 29.73 35.39
N GLY A 576 39.18 29.50 36.57
CA GLY A 576 38.45 29.41 37.83
C GLY A 576 37.73 28.06 38.06
N PRO A 577 37.17 27.87 39.27
CA PRO A 577 36.47 26.63 39.64
C PRO A 577 35.17 26.40 38.88
N GLU A 578 34.51 27.45 38.40
CA GLU A 578 33.22 27.36 37.70
C GLU A 578 33.34 26.57 36.39
N VAL A 579 34.37 26.84 35.58
CA VAL A 579 34.64 26.11 34.34
C VAL A 579 35.02 24.66 34.62
N ILE A 580 35.78 24.42 35.71
CA ILE A 580 36.18 23.06 36.11
C ILE A 580 34.95 22.22 36.46
N GLU A 581 33.99 22.79 37.19
CA GLU A 581 32.77 22.10 37.59
C GLU A 581 31.83 21.89 36.38
N GLN A 582 31.58 22.95 35.61
CA GLN A 582 30.69 22.92 34.44
C GLN A 582 31.09 21.87 33.40
N HIS A 583 32.38 21.77 33.08
CA HIS A 583 32.90 20.84 32.07
C HIS A 583 33.41 19.52 32.67
N HIS A 584 33.18 19.26 33.96
CA HIS A 584 33.75 18.12 34.70
C HIS A 584 35.24 17.91 34.40
N LEU A 585 35.97 19.03 34.37
CA LEU A 585 37.32 19.11 33.83
C LEU A 585 38.27 18.27 34.69
N ARG A 586 39.02 17.39 34.03
CA ARG A 586 40.00 16.55 34.70
C ARG A 586 41.37 16.69 34.06
N VAL A 587 42.42 16.76 34.89
CA VAL A 587 43.82 16.83 34.43
C VAL A 587 44.65 15.78 35.14
N GLY A 588 45.47 15.05 34.39
CA GLY A 588 46.34 14.03 34.99
C GLY A 588 47.13 13.22 33.96
N ASP A 589 47.97 12.29 34.40
CA ASP A 589 48.53 11.30 33.48
C ASP A 589 47.45 10.29 33.03
N PRO A 590 47.74 9.35 32.10
CA PRO A 590 46.73 8.41 31.62
C PRO A 590 46.09 7.57 32.72
N THR A 591 46.75 7.34 33.86
CA THR A 591 46.17 6.57 34.98
C THR A 591 45.04 7.31 35.68
N ALA A 592 45.06 8.64 35.65
CA ALA A 592 43.97 9.45 36.21
C ALA A 592 42.66 9.30 35.44
N PHE A 593 42.68 8.87 34.18
CA PHE A 593 41.49 8.67 33.34
C PHE A 593 41.07 7.20 33.24
N GLN A 594 41.64 6.31 34.05
CA GLN A 594 41.30 4.91 33.97
C GLN A 594 39.87 4.66 34.47
N GLY A 595 39.07 3.95 33.67
CA GLY A 595 37.63 3.78 33.89
C GLY A 595 36.80 5.06 33.70
N ASP A 596 37.40 6.14 33.18
CA ASP A 596 36.76 7.43 32.94
C ASP A 596 36.82 7.76 31.43
N GLU A 597 35.94 8.66 30.97
CA GLU A 597 35.84 9.11 29.57
C GLU A 597 35.40 10.57 29.49
N ARG A 598 35.73 11.25 28.39
CA ARG A 598 35.38 12.67 28.16
C ARG A 598 35.00 12.89 26.72
N ASP A 599 34.12 13.86 26.47
CA ASP A 599 33.74 14.27 25.11
C ASP A 599 34.96 14.75 24.33
N ILE A 600 35.78 15.57 25.00
CA ILE A 600 36.99 16.18 24.44
C ILE A 600 38.20 15.80 25.31
N MET A 601 39.24 15.23 24.69
CA MET A 601 40.53 14.99 25.35
C MET A 601 41.66 15.80 24.70
N PHE A 602 42.48 16.44 25.53
CA PHE A 602 43.77 17.01 25.15
C PHE A 602 44.90 16.06 25.53
N ILE A 603 45.85 15.85 24.62
CA ILE A 603 47.05 15.03 24.83
C ILE A 603 48.28 15.91 24.61
N SER A 604 48.95 16.29 25.70
CA SER A 604 50.23 17.02 25.66
C SER A 604 51.39 16.03 25.49
N LEU A 605 52.15 16.20 24.41
CA LEU A 605 53.23 15.30 24.03
C LEU A 605 54.52 15.54 24.83
N VAL A 606 54.83 16.80 25.20
CA VAL A 606 56.03 17.22 25.95
C VAL A 606 57.33 16.65 25.34
N ALA A 607 57.35 16.48 24.01
CA ALA A 607 58.49 15.93 23.31
C ALA A 607 59.55 17.00 23.03
N GLN A 608 60.80 16.56 22.90
CA GLN A 608 61.94 17.40 22.51
C GLN A 608 62.69 16.71 21.38
N ALA A 609 63.19 17.47 20.42
CA ALA A 609 64.01 16.97 19.33
C ALA A 609 65.21 16.17 19.86
N GLY A 610 65.41 14.95 19.36
CA GLY A 610 66.48 14.05 19.82
C GLY A 610 66.33 13.52 21.26
N GLY A 611 65.15 13.65 21.88
CA GLY A 611 64.87 13.13 23.23
C GLY A 611 64.84 11.60 23.31
N SER A 612 64.82 11.06 24.53
CA SER A 612 64.76 9.61 24.76
C SER A 612 63.47 9.00 24.20
N ALA A 613 63.58 7.80 23.62
CA ALA A 613 62.45 7.07 23.09
C ALA A 613 61.50 6.60 24.20
N LEU A 614 60.20 6.79 24.01
CA LEU A 614 59.17 6.17 24.87
C LEU A 614 58.88 4.77 24.33
N SER A 615 59.39 3.74 25.01
CA SER A 615 59.27 2.35 24.55
C SER A 615 59.05 1.38 25.71
N GLY A 616 58.39 0.27 25.40
CA GLY A 616 58.04 -0.77 26.37
C GLY A 616 56.58 -0.71 26.82
N VAL A 617 56.13 -1.83 27.40
CA VAL A 617 54.72 -2.12 27.74
C VAL A 617 54.05 -1.00 28.54
N ARG A 618 54.76 -0.38 29.49
CA ARG A 618 54.24 0.73 30.30
C ARG A 618 53.81 1.93 29.45
N PHE A 619 54.58 2.26 28.43
CA PHE A 619 54.24 3.38 27.53
C PHE A 619 53.17 2.97 26.53
N GLU A 620 53.19 1.75 26.02
CA GLU A 620 52.10 1.20 25.19
C GLU A 620 50.75 1.32 25.90
N GLN A 621 50.66 0.87 27.16
CA GLN A 621 49.46 0.97 27.98
C GLN A 621 49.02 2.41 28.22
N ARG A 622 49.96 3.33 28.47
CA ARG A 622 49.67 4.76 28.66
C ARG A 622 49.11 5.41 27.41
N PHE A 623 49.69 5.13 26.24
CA PHE A 623 49.20 5.62 24.96
C PHE A 623 47.81 5.05 24.64
N ASN A 624 47.62 3.75 24.83
CA ASN A 624 46.32 3.11 24.62
C ASN A 624 45.26 3.74 25.50
N VAL A 625 45.54 3.94 26.80
CA VAL A 625 44.61 4.60 27.71
C VAL A 625 44.34 6.01 27.21
N ALA A 626 45.35 6.86 26.99
CA ALA A 626 45.16 8.24 26.57
C ALA A 626 44.30 8.40 25.30
N LEU A 627 44.51 7.53 24.30
CA LEU A 627 43.84 7.61 22.99
C LEU A 627 42.52 6.83 22.93
N SER A 628 42.06 6.26 24.05
CA SER A 628 40.78 5.57 24.17
C SER A 628 39.82 6.23 25.17
N ARG A 629 40.10 7.48 25.59
CA ARG A 629 39.24 8.25 26.52
C ARG A 629 38.35 9.27 25.86
N ALA A 630 38.72 9.76 24.68
CA ALA A 630 37.92 10.72 23.96
C ALA A 630 36.72 10.04 23.30
N CYS A 631 35.54 10.55 23.56
CA CYS A 631 34.31 10.11 22.93
C CYS A 631 34.19 10.71 21.51
N ASP A 632 34.34 12.04 21.40
CA ASP A 632 34.01 12.78 20.18
C ASP A 632 35.20 13.52 19.56
N ARG A 633 36.12 14.09 20.37
CA ARG A 633 37.29 14.84 19.86
C ARG A 633 38.57 14.62 20.66
N THR A 634 39.70 14.49 19.95
CA THR A 634 41.04 14.48 20.54
C THR A 634 41.90 15.59 19.96
N TYR A 635 42.47 16.42 20.84
CA TYR A 635 43.53 17.37 20.52
C TYR A 635 44.89 16.75 20.84
N LEU A 636 45.76 16.65 19.85
CA LEU A 636 47.18 16.31 20.05
C LEU A 636 47.98 17.61 20.04
N VAL A 637 48.57 17.97 21.18
CA VAL A 637 49.37 19.19 21.32
C VAL A 637 50.85 18.81 21.37
N ARG A 638 51.61 19.27 20.39
CA ARG A 638 53.02 18.89 20.18
C ARG A 638 53.90 20.07 19.80
N SER A 639 55.19 19.98 20.14
CA SER A 639 56.22 20.97 19.74
C SER A 639 57.29 20.41 18.80
N VAL A 640 57.13 19.18 18.30
CA VAL A 640 58.11 18.53 17.40
C VAL A 640 57.40 17.89 16.22
N ASP A 641 58.11 17.79 15.10
CA ASP A 641 57.69 17.01 13.93
C ASP A 641 58.23 15.57 14.00
N VAL A 642 57.67 14.68 13.18
CA VAL A 642 58.01 13.25 13.19
C VAL A 642 59.49 13.02 12.84
N GLU A 643 60.10 13.89 12.03
CA GLU A 643 61.51 13.85 11.64
C GLU A 643 62.46 14.17 12.82
N ALA A 644 61.98 14.93 13.82
CA ALA A 644 62.76 15.29 15.00
C ALA A 644 62.78 14.17 16.07
N LEU A 645 61.95 13.13 15.91
CA LEU A 645 61.90 11.95 16.76
C LEU A 645 62.86 10.86 16.26
N GLY A 646 63.65 10.29 17.16
CA GLY A 646 64.53 9.17 16.82
C GLY A 646 63.77 7.94 16.32
N HIS A 647 64.40 7.14 15.46
CA HIS A 647 63.79 5.93 14.86
C HIS A 647 63.33 4.88 15.89
N ALA A 648 63.96 4.85 17.07
CA ALA A 648 63.58 3.96 18.16
C ALA A 648 62.25 4.35 18.84
N ASP A 649 61.73 5.56 18.61
CA ASP A 649 60.46 6.02 19.18
C ASP A 649 59.27 5.69 18.29
N GLN A 650 58.95 4.41 18.20
CA GLN A 650 57.89 3.93 17.33
C GLN A 650 56.50 4.43 17.76
N LEU A 651 56.24 4.58 19.07
CA LEU A 651 54.93 5.00 19.59
C LEU A 651 54.58 6.44 19.24
N ARG A 652 55.48 7.41 19.49
CA ARG A 652 55.20 8.81 19.13
C ARG A 652 55.15 9.00 17.63
N ARG A 653 55.99 8.29 16.86
CA ARG A 653 55.95 8.33 15.39
C ARG A 653 54.61 7.80 14.86
N ALA A 654 54.17 6.63 15.33
CA ALA A 654 52.88 6.06 14.95
C ALA A 654 51.70 6.98 15.32
N LEU A 655 51.78 7.68 16.47
CA LEU A 655 50.77 8.64 16.89
C LEU A 655 50.70 9.84 15.93
N LEU A 656 51.85 10.43 15.59
CA LEU A 656 51.90 11.54 14.63
C LEU A 656 51.43 11.11 13.24
N ASP A 657 51.80 9.90 12.80
CA ASP A 657 51.33 9.36 11.52
C ASP A 657 49.80 9.14 11.53
N HIS A 658 49.23 8.67 12.65
CA HIS A 658 47.78 8.53 12.84
C HIS A 658 47.05 9.87 12.78
N PHE A 659 47.56 10.90 13.45
CA PHE A 659 46.99 12.26 13.39
C PHE A 659 47.20 12.92 12.03
N ARG A 660 48.03 12.36 11.13
CA ARG A 660 48.11 12.80 9.72
C ARG A 660 47.17 12.01 8.82
N MET A 661 47.06 10.69 9.04
CA MET A 661 46.29 9.79 8.20
C MET A 661 45.69 8.64 9.06
N PRO A 662 44.55 8.87 9.72
CA PRO A 662 43.96 7.90 10.65
C PRO A 662 43.46 6.64 9.94
N PHE A 663 43.12 6.74 8.65
CA PHE A 663 42.80 5.62 7.77
C PHE A 663 43.74 5.63 6.56
N PRO A 664 44.86 4.90 6.61
CA PRO A 664 45.81 4.79 5.50
C PRO A 664 45.18 4.30 4.18
N SER A 665 44.04 3.62 4.26
CA SER A 665 43.26 3.11 3.14
C SER A 665 42.40 4.18 2.43
N ASP A 666 42.02 5.26 3.13
CA ASP A 666 41.05 6.25 2.62
C ASP A 666 41.65 7.20 1.56
N GLY A 667 42.98 7.28 1.45
CA GLY A 667 43.68 8.15 0.51
C GLY A 667 43.47 7.82 -0.98
N GLN A 668 42.87 6.67 -1.29
CA GLN A 668 42.56 6.23 -2.67
C GLN A 668 41.05 6.23 -3.01
N GLU A 669 40.15 6.53 -2.07
CA GLU A 669 38.69 6.29 -2.22
C GLU A 669 37.81 7.56 -2.26
N ALA A 670 38.38 8.73 -2.57
CA ALA A 670 37.61 9.92 -2.95
C ALA A 670 37.20 9.90 -4.43
N LYS A 671 36.72 8.74 -4.90
CA LYS A 671 35.95 8.62 -6.15
C LYS A 671 34.49 8.91 -5.83
N ASP A 672 33.80 9.51 -6.80
CA ASP A 672 32.43 10.00 -6.74
C ASP A 672 31.52 9.08 -5.90
N ARG A 673 30.78 9.62 -4.92
CA ARG A 673 29.91 8.84 -4.01
C ARG A 673 28.92 8.00 -4.80
N ARG A 674 28.46 8.53 -5.93
CA ARG A 674 27.59 7.81 -6.87
C ARG A 674 28.28 6.58 -7.49
N GLU A 675 29.60 6.62 -7.70
CA GLU A 675 30.39 5.49 -8.22
C GLU A 675 30.55 4.35 -7.20
N LYS A 676 30.38 4.62 -5.89
CA LYS A 676 30.45 3.59 -4.84
C LYS A 676 29.20 2.71 -4.78
N CYS A 677 28.06 3.14 -5.33
CA CYS A 677 26.85 2.33 -5.37
C CYS A 677 27.10 1.01 -6.13
N GLU A 678 26.76 -0.11 -5.50
CA GLU A 678 27.03 -1.46 -6.00
C GLU A 678 25.94 -1.96 -6.98
N SER A 679 24.77 -1.30 -7.01
CA SER A 679 23.66 -1.62 -7.89
C SER A 679 23.03 -0.39 -8.59
N ASP A 680 22.34 -0.61 -9.71
CA ASP A 680 21.59 0.45 -10.40
C ASP A 680 20.42 0.97 -9.54
N PHE A 681 19.84 0.10 -8.70
CA PHE A 681 18.83 0.47 -7.73
C PHE A 681 19.36 1.49 -6.70
N GLU A 682 20.52 1.22 -6.10
CA GLU A 682 21.19 2.17 -5.20
C GLU A 682 21.51 3.49 -5.88
N ARG A 683 22.00 3.46 -7.14
CA ARG A 683 22.32 4.68 -7.91
C ARG A 683 21.08 5.54 -8.14
N GLU A 684 19.99 4.92 -8.55
CA GLU A 684 18.74 5.63 -8.83
C GLU A 684 18.12 6.20 -7.54
N MET A 685 18.17 5.46 -6.43
CA MET A 685 17.73 5.97 -5.13
C MET A 685 18.61 7.13 -4.63
N TYR A 686 19.93 7.02 -4.79
CA TYR A 686 20.88 8.09 -4.50
C TYR A 686 20.56 9.35 -5.30
N ASP A 687 20.41 9.22 -6.63
CA ASP A 687 20.12 10.35 -7.53
C ASP A 687 18.81 11.05 -7.12
N LEU A 688 17.75 10.29 -6.85
CA LEU A 688 16.47 10.85 -6.42
C LEU A 688 16.52 11.57 -5.07
N LEU A 689 17.34 11.12 -4.12
CA LEU A 689 17.53 11.78 -2.83
C LEU A 689 18.34 13.07 -2.99
N VAL A 690 19.42 13.02 -3.77
CA VAL A 690 20.28 14.19 -4.05
C VAL A 690 19.52 15.25 -4.84
N GLU A 691 18.73 14.88 -5.85
CA GLU A 691 17.84 15.80 -6.59
C GLU A 691 16.83 16.51 -5.68
N ARG A 692 16.43 15.86 -4.59
CA ARG A 692 15.53 16.42 -3.57
C ARG A 692 16.26 17.25 -2.51
N GLY A 693 17.58 17.43 -2.65
CA GLY A 693 18.42 18.24 -1.76
C GLY A 693 18.85 17.51 -0.48
N TYR A 694 18.75 16.18 -0.42
CA TYR A 694 19.29 15.43 0.72
C TYR A 694 20.79 15.21 0.58
N ARG A 695 21.48 15.26 1.72
CA ARG A 695 22.89 14.85 1.82
C ARG A 695 22.96 13.34 1.97
N VAL A 696 23.60 12.66 1.02
CA VAL A 696 23.68 11.20 0.99
C VAL A 696 25.14 10.74 0.91
N ASP A 697 25.53 9.82 1.79
CA ASP A 697 26.78 9.06 1.70
C ASP A 697 26.48 7.61 1.31
N THR A 698 27.42 6.96 0.65
CA THR A 698 27.23 5.64 0.03
C THR A 698 28.23 4.62 0.57
N GLN A 699 27.79 3.38 0.75
CA GLN A 699 28.63 2.26 1.21
C GLN A 699 29.38 2.56 2.52
N VAL A 700 28.67 3.18 3.48
CA VAL A 700 29.24 3.61 4.76
C VAL A 700 29.59 2.40 5.62
N LYS A 701 30.87 2.28 5.97
CA LYS A 701 31.38 1.16 6.78
C LYS A 701 31.10 1.37 8.27
N VAL A 702 30.47 0.38 8.91
CA VAL A 702 30.17 0.35 10.34
C VAL A 702 30.60 -1.00 10.91
N GLY A 703 31.73 -1.03 11.62
CA GLY A 703 32.37 -2.29 12.03
C GLY A 703 32.70 -3.18 10.82
N ASP A 704 32.17 -4.41 10.84
CA ASP A 704 32.30 -5.38 9.75
C ASP A 704 31.20 -5.25 8.67
N PHE A 705 30.27 -4.30 8.83
CA PHE A 705 29.13 -4.11 7.94
C PHE A 705 29.31 -2.89 7.04
N ARG A 706 28.57 -2.86 5.93
CA ARG A 706 28.42 -1.71 5.05
C ARG A 706 26.94 -1.41 4.91
N ILE A 707 26.60 -0.13 5.03
CA ILE A 707 25.25 0.41 4.81
C ILE A 707 25.22 0.99 3.40
N ASP A 708 24.20 0.63 2.62
CA ASP A 708 24.14 1.02 1.21
C ASP A 708 24.11 2.53 1.04
N LEU A 709 23.18 3.21 1.73
CA LEU A 709 23.01 4.65 1.69
C LEU A 709 22.80 5.20 3.10
N VAL A 710 23.38 6.35 3.43
CA VAL A 710 23.11 7.08 4.67
C VAL A 710 22.66 8.48 4.32
N VAL A 711 21.44 8.83 4.74
CA VAL A 711 20.91 10.19 4.60
C VAL A 711 21.17 10.95 5.88
N GLU A 712 21.85 12.07 5.76
CA GLU A 712 22.15 12.99 6.87
C GLU A 712 21.17 14.18 6.83
N GLY A 713 20.65 14.56 7.99
CA GLY A 713 19.87 15.77 8.20
C GLY A 713 20.55 16.70 9.22
N GLU A 714 19.94 17.86 9.45
CA GLU A 714 20.34 18.78 10.52
C GLU A 714 20.12 18.17 11.90
N ASN A 715 20.82 18.69 12.91
CA ASN A 715 20.69 18.24 14.30
C ASN A 715 20.65 16.71 14.41
N ASP A 716 21.63 16.06 13.78
CA ASP A 716 22.10 14.72 14.19
C ASP A 716 21.33 13.55 13.65
N ARG A 717 20.25 13.86 12.95
CA ARG A 717 19.34 12.86 12.47
C ARG A 717 19.96 12.25 11.23
N ARG A 718 20.14 10.94 11.26
CA ARG A 718 20.53 10.16 10.10
C ARG A 718 19.73 8.88 10.03
N VAL A 719 19.48 8.46 8.81
CA VAL A 719 18.79 7.21 8.51
C VAL A 719 19.68 6.40 7.60
N ALA A 720 19.95 5.17 8.01
CA ALA A 720 20.54 4.15 7.16
C ALA A 720 19.44 3.63 6.21
N ILE A 721 19.68 3.70 4.92
CA ILE A 721 18.81 3.15 3.89
C ILE A 721 19.46 1.89 3.34
N GLU A 722 18.74 0.78 3.46
CA GLU A 722 19.14 -0.53 2.94
C GLU A 722 18.35 -0.81 1.65
N CYS A 723 19.09 -1.01 0.57
CA CYS A 723 18.58 -1.23 -0.79
C CYS A 723 18.64 -2.72 -1.11
N ASP A 724 17.64 -3.48 -0.66
CA ASP A 724 17.59 -4.92 -0.84
C ASP A 724 17.30 -5.30 -2.30
N GLY A 725 18.36 -5.59 -3.05
CA GLY A 725 18.28 -6.17 -4.38
C GLY A 725 17.95 -7.67 -4.33
N ASP A 726 16.90 -8.08 -5.07
CA ASP A 726 16.42 -9.47 -5.15
C ASP A 726 17.52 -10.48 -5.58
N ARG A 727 18.57 -10.01 -6.26
CA ARG A 727 19.70 -10.84 -6.73
C ARG A 727 20.68 -11.24 -5.61
N TYR A 728 20.77 -10.45 -4.55
CA TYR A 728 21.78 -10.63 -3.48
C TYR A 728 21.16 -10.91 -2.10
N HIS A 729 19.88 -10.57 -1.89
CA HIS A 729 19.15 -10.70 -0.62
C HIS A 729 18.01 -11.74 -0.68
N GLY A 730 18.32 -12.95 -1.14
CA GLY A 730 17.36 -14.05 -1.19
C GLY A 730 16.91 -14.54 0.19
N PRO A 731 15.89 -15.43 0.27
CA PRO A 731 15.32 -15.92 1.54
C PRO A 731 16.35 -16.53 2.50
N ASP A 732 17.38 -17.18 1.98
CA ASP A 732 18.44 -17.82 2.77
C ASP A 732 19.34 -16.81 3.50
N ARG A 733 19.41 -15.57 3.00
CA ARG A 733 20.20 -14.47 3.60
C ARG A 733 19.40 -13.64 4.60
N TRP A 734 18.07 -13.69 4.54
CA TRP A 734 17.18 -12.83 5.33
C TRP A 734 17.47 -12.88 6.84
N ALA A 735 17.74 -14.07 7.40
CA ALA A 735 18.08 -14.20 8.82
C ALA A 735 19.39 -13.48 9.19
N SER A 736 20.39 -13.53 8.31
CA SER A 736 21.65 -12.80 8.46
C SER A 736 21.44 -11.29 8.34
N ASP A 737 20.65 -10.86 7.36
CA ASP A 737 20.36 -9.44 7.12
C ASP A 737 19.55 -8.83 8.27
N MET A 738 18.63 -9.59 8.87
CA MET A 738 17.91 -9.17 10.07
C MET A 738 18.81 -9.13 11.30
N ASN A 739 19.76 -10.06 11.43
CA ASN A 739 20.73 -10.02 12.52
C ASN A 739 21.67 -8.81 12.38
N ARG A 740 22.13 -8.52 11.16
CA ARG A 740 22.89 -7.30 10.84
C ARG A 740 22.12 -6.05 11.24
N GLN A 741 20.86 -5.94 10.82
CA GLN A 741 20.01 -4.81 11.17
C GLN A 741 19.86 -4.65 12.68
N ARG A 742 19.67 -5.75 13.44
CA ARG A 742 19.61 -5.69 14.91
C ARG A 742 20.90 -5.17 15.56
N ILE A 743 22.06 -5.51 15.00
CA ILE A 743 23.34 -4.99 15.50
C ILE A 743 23.44 -3.49 15.24
N LEU A 744 23.06 -3.03 14.05
CA LEU A 744 23.03 -1.60 13.71
C LEU A 744 22.02 -0.84 14.59
N GLU A 745 20.80 -1.35 14.78
CA GLU A 745 19.78 -0.76 15.64
C GLU A 745 20.24 -0.68 17.11
N ARG A 746 20.92 -1.71 17.62
CA ARG A 746 21.55 -1.68 18.96
C ARG A 746 22.66 -0.63 19.07
N ALA A 747 23.35 -0.33 17.98
CA ALA A 747 24.37 0.71 17.91
C ALA A 747 23.77 2.12 17.70
N GLY A 748 22.44 2.26 17.69
CA GLY A 748 21.73 3.54 17.56
C GLY A 748 21.31 3.91 16.14
N TRP A 749 21.52 3.04 15.14
CA TRP A 749 21.03 3.31 13.79
C TRP A 749 19.52 3.16 13.67
N THR A 750 18.90 4.10 12.96
CA THR A 750 17.58 3.89 12.39
C THR A 750 17.74 3.39 10.96
N VAL A 751 17.25 2.18 10.69
CA VAL A 751 17.32 1.55 9.37
C VAL A 751 15.96 1.63 8.67
N TRP A 752 15.95 2.14 7.44
CA TRP A 752 14.82 2.08 6.52
C TRP A 752 15.17 1.16 5.36
N ARG A 753 14.31 0.18 5.08
CA ARG A 753 14.58 -0.88 4.10
C ARG A 753 13.63 -0.80 2.93
N CYS A 754 14.17 -0.91 1.72
CA CYS A 754 13.39 -0.97 0.49
C CYS A 754 13.84 -2.11 -0.40
N PHE A 755 12.87 -2.86 -0.92
CA PHE A 755 13.12 -3.92 -1.89
C PHE A 755 13.13 -3.34 -3.30
N ALA A 756 14.10 -3.75 -4.12
CA ALA A 756 14.22 -3.33 -5.51
C ALA A 756 12.93 -3.52 -6.30
N SER A 757 12.26 -4.68 -6.16
CA SER A 757 10.99 -4.98 -6.82
C SER A 757 9.88 -3.95 -6.55
N ARG A 758 9.79 -3.47 -5.30
CA ARG A 758 8.82 -2.44 -4.90
C ARG A 758 9.21 -1.07 -5.45
N PHE A 759 10.50 -0.71 -5.35
CA PHE A 759 10.98 0.56 -5.87
C PHE A 759 10.76 0.70 -7.37
N VAL A 760 11.03 -0.33 -8.15
CA VAL A 760 10.84 -0.33 -9.60
C VAL A 760 9.36 -0.21 -9.98
N ARG A 761 8.44 -0.82 -9.21
CA ARG A 761 7.00 -0.77 -9.50
C ARG A 761 6.36 0.55 -9.09
N ASP A 762 6.68 1.03 -7.88
CA ASP A 762 5.96 2.13 -7.22
C ASP A 762 6.91 3.27 -6.76
N GLN A 763 7.91 3.60 -7.58
CA GLN A 763 8.99 4.55 -7.25
C GLN A 763 8.50 5.84 -6.61
N ARG A 764 7.48 6.48 -7.20
CA ARG A 764 6.91 7.74 -6.68
C ARG A 764 6.39 7.57 -5.24
N GLN A 765 5.62 6.51 -4.99
CA GLN A 765 5.04 6.27 -3.67
C GLN A 765 6.13 5.89 -2.65
N VAL A 766 7.12 5.10 -3.05
CA VAL A 766 8.25 4.74 -2.19
C VAL A 766 9.05 5.98 -1.78
N MET A 767 9.28 6.90 -2.71
CA MET A 767 9.97 8.16 -2.41
C MET A 767 9.13 9.09 -1.52
N GLU A 768 7.81 9.18 -1.72
CA GLU A 768 6.90 9.93 -0.84
C GLU A 768 6.95 9.38 0.61
N GLU A 769 6.94 8.06 0.76
CA GLU A 769 7.05 7.39 2.07
C GLU A 769 8.43 7.59 2.72
N LEU A 770 9.51 7.49 1.95
CA LEU A 770 10.87 7.71 2.44
C LEU A 770 11.05 9.16 2.89
N VAL A 771 10.61 10.13 2.09
CA VAL A 771 10.65 11.55 2.45
C VAL A 771 9.81 11.81 3.70
N GLY A 772 8.60 11.25 3.79
CA GLY A 772 7.78 11.34 5.00
C GLY A 772 8.50 10.76 6.23
N PHE A 773 9.12 9.58 6.10
CA PHE A 773 9.90 8.94 7.16
C PHE A 773 11.10 9.76 7.62
N LEU A 774 11.81 10.40 6.67
CA LEU A 774 12.91 11.33 6.93
C LEU A 774 12.40 12.59 7.64
N SER A 775 11.31 13.19 7.17
CA SER A 775 10.71 14.39 7.76
C SER A 775 10.14 14.18 9.17
N GLU A 776 9.48 13.05 9.45
CA GLU A 776 9.05 12.66 10.82
C GLU A 776 10.25 12.59 11.78
N ARG A 777 11.42 12.24 11.27
CA ARG A 777 12.68 12.20 12.00
C ARG A 777 13.45 13.50 11.87
N GLY A 778 12.85 14.57 11.33
CA GLY A 778 13.42 15.91 11.13
C GLY A 778 14.69 15.94 10.30
N ILE A 779 14.85 15.01 9.36
CA ILE A 779 15.84 15.10 8.30
C ILE A 779 15.20 15.88 7.15
N GLN A 780 15.69 17.10 6.94
CA GLN A 780 15.25 18.00 5.88
C GLN A 780 16.32 18.14 4.79
N PRO A 781 15.94 18.53 3.56
CA PRO A 781 16.90 18.85 2.51
C PRO A 781 17.86 19.97 2.92
N VAL A 782 19.16 19.70 2.85
CA VAL A 782 20.23 20.66 3.13
C VAL A 782 20.82 21.04 1.79
N GLY A 783 20.55 22.27 1.33
CA GLY A 783 21.02 22.76 0.03
C GLY A 783 22.52 22.52 -0.14
N GLY A 784 22.91 22.01 -1.31
CA GLY A 784 24.25 21.45 -1.58
C GLY A 784 25.39 22.47 -1.69
N SER A 785 25.61 23.28 -0.67
CA SER A 785 26.72 24.22 -0.57
C SER A 785 27.49 24.03 0.73
N ASP A 786 28.38 23.03 0.76
CA ASP A 786 29.62 23.12 1.53
C ASP A 786 30.64 22.11 0.97
N GLU A 787 31.78 22.64 0.52
CA GLU A 787 32.90 21.87 -0.02
C GLU A 787 33.55 21.04 1.09
N TRP A 788 33.64 19.73 0.85
CA TRP A 788 34.00 18.74 1.87
C TRP A 788 35.54 18.63 1.98
N THR A 789 36.17 19.36 2.90
CA THR A 789 37.58 19.19 3.30
C THR A 789 37.76 17.95 4.19
N SER A 790 38.99 17.42 4.30
CA SER A 790 39.36 16.17 5.01
C SER A 790 38.60 15.99 6.33
N ARG A 791 37.61 15.06 6.34
CA ARG A 791 36.59 14.90 7.40
C ARG A 791 37.08 14.44 8.78
N HIS A 792 38.36 14.05 8.92
CA HIS A 792 38.83 13.37 10.13
C HIS A 792 39.90 14.11 10.91
N VAL A 793 40.66 15.00 10.26
CA VAL A 793 41.83 15.65 10.85
C VAL A 793 41.86 17.13 10.46
N GLU A 794 42.06 17.99 11.46
CA GLU A 794 42.50 19.37 11.28
C GLU A 794 43.96 19.54 11.74
N LEU A 795 44.77 20.27 10.98
CA LEU A 795 46.13 20.64 11.36
C LEU A 795 46.14 22.14 11.73
N ARG A 796 46.59 22.46 12.94
CA ARG A 796 46.75 23.83 13.43
C ARG A 796 48.21 24.12 13.76
N ALA A 797 48.66 25.34 13.50
CA ALA A 797 49.92 25.87 14.02
C ALA A 797 49.59 27.02 14.97
N TRP A 798 50.32 27.12 16.09
CA TRP A 798 50.13 28.17 17.10
C TRP A 798 51.49 28.66 17.64
N ARG A 799 51.55 29.96 17.97
CA ARG A 799 52.66 30.63 18.66
C ARG A 799 52.15 31.46 19.83
N SER A 800 52.94 31.57 20.89
CA SER A 800 52.56 32.34 22.08
C SER A 800 52.51 33.86 21.90
N SER A 801 52.98 34.40 20.78
CA SER A 801 52.92 35.84 20.47
C SER A 801 51.59 36.31 19.87
N ASP A 802 50.76 35.39 19.38
CA ASP A 802 49.57 35.74 18.59
C ASP A 802 48.36 36.10 19.51
N SER A 803 48.49 35.92 20.83
CA SER A 803 47.44 36.16 21.82
C SER A 803 47.24 37.63 22.20
N THR A 804 47.86 38.59 21.50
CA THR A 804 47.81 40.03 21.86
C THR A 804 47.32 40.98 20.76
N GLU A 805 46.92 40.51 19.57
CA GLU A 805 46.65 41.43 18.43
C GLU A 805 45.23 41.42 17.82
N ASP A 806 44.28 40.59 18.27
CA ASP A 806 42.95 40.50 17.62
C ASP A 806 41.86 41.47 18.14
N ASP A 807 42.18 42.43 19.02
CA ASP A 807 41.23 43.43 19.55
C ASP A 807 41.26 44.80 18.82
N ALA A 808 41.83 44.88 17.61
CA ALA A 808 41.88 46.15 16.88
C ALA A 808 41.83 45.99 15.36
N GLN A 809 40.63 45.74 14.81
CA GLN A 809 40.20 46.27 13.51
C GLN A 809 38.73 45.92 13.22
N ASP A 810 37.84 46.89 13.47
CA ASP A 810 36.78 47.26 12.53
C ASP A 810 36.20 48.62 12.96
N GLU A 811 36.89 49.69 12.55
CA GLU A 811 36.30 51.02 12.45
C GLU A 811 35.36 51.04 11.23
N VAL A 812 34.05 51.09 11.47
CA VAL A 812 33.08 51.58 10.49
C VAL A 812 32.33 52.78 11.08
N ASP A 813 32.65 53.89 10.43
CA ASP A 813 32.18 55.27 10.53
C ASP A 813 30.64 55.41 10.65
N LEU A 814 30.16 56.05 11.72
CA LEU A 814 28.82 56.66 11.79
C LEU A 814 28.87 57.99 12.60
N PRO A 815 28.07 59.00 12.21
CA PRO A 815 28.38 60.39 12.50
C PRO A 815 27.94 60.84 13.90
N THR A 816 28.74 61.75 14.44
CA THR A 816 28.53 62.59 15.62
C THR A 816 27.18 63.34 15.62
N GLU A 817 26.43 63.23 16.72
CA GLU A 817 25.79 64.37 17.43
C GLU A 817 25.67 64.05 18.94
N PRO A 818 25.69 65.08 19.83
CA PRO A 818 26.07 64.93 21.23
C PRO A 818 24.88 64.76 22.19
N VAL A 819 25.16 64.05 23.28
CA VAL A 819 24.26 63.81 24.42
C VAL A 819 24.13 65.07 25.27
N GLU A 820 22.89 65.55 25.45
CA GLU A 820 22.50 66.42 26.56
C GLU A 820 21.84 65.59 27.67
N ASN A 821 22.30 65.85 28.90
CA ASN A 821 21.79 65.31 30.16
C ASN A 821 20.27 65.51 30.32
N CYS A 822 19.59 64.56 30.98
CA CYS A 822 18.73 64.86 32.14
C CYS A 822 18.28 63.59 32.87
N GLU A 823 18.19 63.75 34.18
CA GLU A 823 17.70 62.82 35.20
C GLU A 823 16.22 62.46 34.99
N GLY A 824 15.77 61.31 35.52
CA GLY A 824 14.36 61.17 35.91
C GLY A 824 13.74 59.77 35.81
N GLN A 825 13.58 59.16 36.98
CA GLN A 825 12.38 58.44 37.45
C GLN A 825 11.89 57.14 36.81
N ALA A 826 11.55 56.24 37.73
CA ALA A 826 10.82 54.99 37.58
C ALA A 826 9.48 55.14 36.82
N ASP A 827 9.08 54.08 36.12
CA ASP A 827 7.73 53.57 36.29
C ASP A 827 7.58 52.08 35.92
N HIS A 828 6.62 51.47 36.60
CA HIS A 828 6.13 50.12 36.42
C HIS A 828 5.40 49.94 35.07
N SER A 829 5.47 48.75 34.48
CA SER A 829 4.27 48.08 33.95
C SER A 829 4.51 46.59 33.71
N SER A 830 3.56 45.85 34.23
CA SER A 830 3.30 44.42 34.21
C SER A 830 2.72 43.91 32.89
N GLU A 831 2.68 42.58 32.78
CA GLU A 831 1.93 41.70 31.85
C GLU A 831 2.86 40.92 30.89
N GLU A 832 2.84 39.59 30.76
CA GLU A 832 1.91 38.56 31.22
C GLU A 832 2.65 37.21 31.25
N LEU A 833 2.45 36.42 32.32
CA LEU A 833 2.97 35.06 32.47
C LEU A 833 2.15 34.07 31.65
N ALA A 834 2.79 33.38 30.71
CA ALA A 834 2.32 32.08 30.21
C ALA A 834 3.01 30.97 30.99
N THR A 835 2.22 30.25 31.78
CA THR A 835 2.61 29.14 32.64
C THR A 835 2.83 27.88 31.80
N VAL A 836 4.07 27.41 31.71
CA VAL A 836 4.40 26.06 31.26
C VAL A 836 4.82 25.26 32.49
N VAL A 837 4.09 24.17 32.72
CA VAL A 837 4.27 23.18 33.77
C VAL A 837 5.65 22.51 33.61
N PRO A 838 6.52 22.46 34.63
CA PRO A 838 7.71 21.61 34.57
C PRO A 838 7.28 20.15 34.74
N SER A 839 7.65 19.30 33.78
CA SER A 839 7.68 17.86 33.95
C SER A 839 8.79 17.50 34.94
N ASP A 840 8.42 16.77 35.99
CA ASP A 840 9.35 16.14 36.93
C ASP A 840 10.18 15.06 36.21
N ASP A 841 11.31 15.47 35.63
CA ASP A 841 12.44 14.59 35.34
C ASP A 841 13.59 15.02 36.25
N GLU A 842 13.70 14.36 37.41
CA GLU A 842 14.87 14.47 38.28
C GLU A 842 16.09 13.90 37.55
N GLU A 843 16.92 14.79 36.98
CA GLU A 843 18.29 14.49 36.59
C GLU A 843 19.09 14.11 37.85
N GLN A 844 19.28 12.80 38.06
CA GLN A 844 20.15 12.29 39.10
C GLN A 844 21.62 12.47 38.71
N ASP A 845 22.18 13.53 39.28
CA ASP A 845 23.59 13.85 39.50
C ASP A 845 24.46 12.60 39.73
N SER A 846 25.53 12.44 38.92
CA SER A 846 26.46 11.29 38.99
C SER A 846 27.52 11.42 40.10
N ALA A 847 27.12 11.95 41.26
CA ALA A 847 27.92 11.82 42.46
C ALA A 847 28.10 10.32 42.77
N ARG A 848 29.36 9.84 42.91
CA ARG A 848 29.67 8.45 43.26
C ARG A 848 28.85 8.01 44.48
N VAL A 849 27.81 7.21 44.24
CA VAL A 849 26.96 6.66 45.29
C VAL A 849 27.83 5.82 46.23
N THR A 850 27.87 6.20 47.51
CA THR A 850 28.67 5.50 48.51
C THR A 850 27.98 4.20 48.93
N GLU A 851 28.76 3.18 49.32
CA GLU A 851 28.24 1.89 49.83
C GLU A 851 27.23 2.08 50.97
N ALA A 852 27.46 3.10 51.82
CA ALA A 852 26.53 3.46 52.89
C ALA A 852 25.20 3.99 52.34
N GLN A 853 25.20 4.83 51.31
CA GLN A 853 23.98 5.33 50.66
C GLN A 853 23.19 4.22 49.96
N VAL A 854 23.87 3.30 49.26
CA VAL A 854 23.19 2.14 48.64
C VAL A 854 22.49 1.29 49.69
N GLN A 855 23.17 1.01 50.81
CA GLN A 855 22.59 0.20 51.87
C GLN A 855 21.51 0.94 52.67
N GLU A 856 21.64 2.26 52.85
CA GLU A 856 20.62 3.08 53.50
C GLU A 856 19.36 3.16 52.65
N GLN A 857 19.48 3.25 51.31
CA GLN A 857 18.35 3.09 50.41
C GLN A 857 17.73 1.70 50.45
N ILE A 858 18.54 0.63 50.46
CA ILE A 858 18.03 -0.74 50.64
C ILE A 858 17.24 -0.85 51.95
N LEU A 859 17.73 -0.24 53.03
CA LEU A 859 17.06 -0.25 54.34
C LEU A 859 15.77 0.57 54.35
N GLN A 860 15.75 1.76 53.73
CA GLN A 860 14.54 2.58 53.56
C GLN A 860 13.46 1.84 52.76
N LEU A 861 13.85 1.23 51.65
CA LEU A 861 12.93 0.45 50.82
C LEU A 861 12.40 -0.80 51.55
N MET A 862 13.22 -1.43 52.39
CA MET A 862 12.82 -2.57 53.23
C MET A 862 11.97 -2.19 54.46
N SER A 863 11.98 -0.92 54.89
CA SER A 863 11.19 -0.43 56.03
C SER A 863 9.82 0.08 55.64
N ASP A 864 9.66 0.63 54.43
CA ASP A 864 8.43 1.31 54.01
C ASP A 864 7.32 0.34 53.56
N GLY A 865 7.57 -0.96 53.59
CA GLY A 865 6.57 -1.98 53.27
C GLY A 865 6.07 -1.94 51.83
N GLN A 866 6.71 -1.17 50.95
CA GLN A 866 6.40 -1.07 49.51
C GLN A 866 6.94 -2.26 48.68
N VAL A 867 7.23 -3.39 49.33
CA VAL A 867 7.79 -4.60 48.71
C VAL A 867 6.70 -5.58 48.32
#